data_AF-A0A3L7K179-F1
#
_entry.id   AF-A0A3L7K179-F1
#
_cell.length_a   1.000
_cell.length_b   1.000
_cell.length_c   1.000
_cell.angle_alpha   90.00
_cell.angle_beta   90.00
_cell.angle_gamma   90.00
#
_symmetry.space_group_name_H-M   'P 1'
#
loop_
_entity.id
_entity.type
_entity.pdbx_description
1 polymer ?
#
loop_
_entity_poly.entity_id
_entity_poly.type
_entity_poly.pdbx_seq_one_letter_code
_entity_poly.pdbx_strand_id
1 'polypeptide(L)'
;MFRKVGKKAASFSLASALAVGAFAAPFSTNYVHAQSANIKVQLLGINDLHGKINNTYEQDINGDGKKETLGSLDYLSAYIKQREAENPNTLFVNAGDSIGASPLISAALHDEPTINILEAMGMDVGTLGNHEFDEGISEMERIVNGGERTDGQGTKGYDGIDFPVVCANAYDKSTGKLLIDPYTIKEVGGAKIGFIGVVTQETPSIIVKTGNENLEITDEAEAINKYAKILEDQGVNAIVVLAHNPLEQEGENLGFDAAKIAEKVDDNVDVIFAGHNHIKVNRVVDNKLIVEAESYGKAFSDVDVEIDPATDDIVKKSAEIVYTDHAGITPDADITKLIDEYKAKSDEVGNVVVGETAEALNGGYAERGPVGDNALGNMIADGMKKSMDADIAFMNGGGIREDLDKGPVTYAELFNIQPFGNYLVKIKLSGKEVKELLNNQISEQYGPDFSVSGINYKWDRSTRKVVSVTMPDGSIIDDAKEYSVVLNNFMYGDPNNKISDYFTGTPEEGKVDLDATQDFIKSFDKPIDYHAESRIQEVSKVFKDVAIDKWSNPFVTDLYYQHVTKGTSEGVFSPDWKMTRAQFASMVVRALDLKSTEAAPFMDMNDVSPAVQNEISAAFEAGITNGTSASRFSPNADITRAEMVTMLIRAYDLKYGKTPAVMSEDHFNDLNGIPEEQMKDVNLAYELGMVDGVSDQTFEPTDSSTRAEAAKVFSMFLHQK
;
A
#
# COMPACT_ATOMS: atom_id res chain seq x y z
N MET A 1 -20.65 -8.62 107.09
CA MET A 1 -20.23 -7.26 107.49
C MET A 1 -20.72 -6.31 106.40
N PHE A 2 -21.87 -5.65 106.55
CA PHE A 2 -22.04 -4.28 107.08
C PHE A 2 -21.10 -3.27 106.38
N ARG A 3 -21.49 -2.10 105.85
CA ARG A 3 -22.71 -1.30 105.97
C ARG A 3 -22.61 -0.11 105.00
N LYS A 4 -23.71 0.14 104.31
CA LYS A 4 -24.29 1.41 103.86
C LYS A 4 -24.01 2.65 104.76
N VAL A 5 -24.20 3.86 104.16
CA VAL A 5 -24.48 5.19 104.77
C VAL A 5 -23.22 6.04 105.11
N GLY A 6 -23.10 7.34 104.85
CA GLY A 6 -23.99 8.34 104.23
C GLY A 6 -23.53 9.80 104.52
N LYS A 7 -23.94 10.70 103.60
CA LYS A 7 -24.24 12.16 103.66
C LYS A 7 -23.81 13.07 104.83
N LYS A 8 -23.56 14.33 104.39
CA LYS A 8 -23.84 15.69 104.96
C LYS A 8 -22.57 16.48 105.33
N ALA A 9 -22.48 17.80 105.29
CA ALA A 9 -23.10 18.96 104.62
C ALA A 9 -22.67 20.20 105.43
N ALA A 10 -22.09 21.24 104.81
CA ALA A 10 -22.05 22.66 105.24
C ALA A 10 -21.25 23.41 104.13
N SER A 11 -21.73 24.32 103.27
CA SER A 11 -22.66 25.48 103.32
C SER A 11 -22.17 26.61 104.24
N PHE A 12 -21.59 27.68 103.64
CA PHE A 12 -22.12 29.07 103.47
C PHE A 12 -21.22 30.03 104.28
N SER A 13 -20.86 31.28 103.94
CA SER A 13 -21.14 32.25 102.88
C SER A 13 -20.04 33.32 102.96
N LEU A 14 -19.63 33.97 101.87
CA LEU A 14 -19.78 35.44 101.75
C LEU A 14 -19.56 35.90 100.31
N ALA A 15 -20.30 36.94 99.97
CA ALA A 15 -20.67 37.33 98.63
C ALA A 15 -19.84 38.50 98.09
N SER A 16 -20.00 38.69 96.77
CA SER A 16 -20.01 39.98 96.06
C SER A 16 -18.67 40.60 95.64
N ALA A 17 -18.34 40.31 94.37
CA ALA A 17 -18.08 41.26 93.28
C ALA A 17 -17.00 42.33 93.46
N LEU A 18 -15.95 42.26 92.61
CA LEU A 18 -15.51 43.38 91.77
C LEU A 18 -14.49 42.89 90.71
N ALA A 19 -14.75 43.24 89.45
CA ALA A 19 -13.98 42.92 88.27
C ALA A 19 -12.66 43.73 88.20
N VAL A 20 -11.59 43.16 87.63
CA VAL A 20 -10.65 43.77 86.66
C VAL A 20 -9.86 42.63 85.99
N GLY A 21 -9.73 42.70 84.67
CA GLY A 21 -9.30 41.60 83.79
C GLY A 21 -7.80 41.30 83.75
N ALA A 22 -7.51 40.09 83.25
CA ALA A 22 -6.20 39.67 82.77
C ALA A 22 -6.38 38.95 81.42
N PHE A 23 -5.58 39.36 80.44
CA PHE A 23 -5.51 38.83 79.08
C PHE A 23 -5.29 37.31 79.08
N ALA A 24 -6.15 36.57 78.38
CA ALA A 24 -5.91 35.21 77.95
C ALA A 24 -5.87 35.20 76.41
N ALA A 25 -4.69 35.00 75.83
CA ALA A 25 -4.54 34.72 74.40
C ALA A 25 -4.88 33.23 74.15
N PRO A 26 -5.73 32.89 73.16
CA PRO A 26 -5.94 31.52 72.77
C PRO A 26 -4.73 31.03 71.96
N PHE A 27 -4.11 29.93 72.39
CA PHE A 27 -3.22 29.13 71.54
C PHE A 27 -4.09 28.41 70.52
N SER A 28 -4.18 28.98 69.32
CA SER A 28 -4.68 28.28 68.13
C SER A 28 -3.60 27.31 67.67
N THR A 29 -3.83 26.01 67.82
CA THR A 29 -3.02 24.99 67.15
C THR A 29 -3.36 25.02 65.66
N ASN A 30 -2.58 25.78 64.89
CA ASN A 30 -2.57 25.65 63.44
C ASN A 30 -1.93 24.31 63.09
N TYR A 31 -2.75 23.32 62.74
CA TYR A 31 -2.31 22.21 61.91
C TYR A 31 -1.98 22.79 60.53
N VAL A 32 -0.71 23.09 60.30
CA VAL A 32 -0.21 23.25 58.95
C VAL A 32 -0.20 21.84 58.36
N HIS A 33 -1.17 21.50 57.51
CA HIS A 33 -0.97 20.40 56.57
C HIS A 33 0.21 20.81 55.71
N ALA A 34 1.35 20.16 55.90
CA ALA A 34 2.42 20.22 54.92
C ALA A 34 1.83 19.70 53.61
N GLN A 35 1.67 20.58 52.63
CA GLN A 35 1.26 20.18 51.29
C GLN A 35 2.36 19.26 50.76
N SER A 36 2.06 17.97 50.65
CA SER A 36 2.96 17.00 50.03
C SER A 36 3.25 17.46 48.61
N ALA A 37 4.51 17.35 48.17
CA ALA A 37 4.86 17.65 46.79
C ALA A 37 4.08 16.72 45.85
N ASN A 38 3.67 17.24 44.70
CA ASN A 38 3.03 16.44 43.66
C ASN A 38 3.92 15.28 43.24
N ILE A 39 3.30 14.16 42.89
CA ILE A 39 3.98 12.98 42.38
C ILE A 39 4.23 13.22 40.89
N LYS A 40 5.49 13.20 40.48
CA LYS A 40 5.87 13.31 39.06
C LYS A 40 5.81 11.94 38.42
N VAL A 41 5.11 11.83 37.30
CA VAL A 41 4.99 10.62 36.49
C VAL A 41 5.28 10.98 35.04
N GLN A 42 6.01 10.11 34.35
CA GLN A 42 6.25 10.20 32.92
C GLN A 42 5.47 9.08 32.22
N LEU A 43 4.83 9.41 31.11
CA LEU A 43 4.17 8.45 30.23
C LEU A 43 4.85 8.52 28.88
N LEU A 44 5.51 7.44 28.49
CA LEU A 44 6.13 7.30 27.17
C LEU A 44 5.15 6.56 26.27
N GLY A 45 4.70 7.17 25.18
CA GLY A 45 3.62 6.64 24.35
C GLY A 45 4.04 6.38 22.91
N ILE A 46 3.64 5.23 22.38
CA ILE A 46 3.70 4.92 20.94
C ILE A 46 2.30 4.66 20.39
N ASN A 47 2.20 4.68 19.06
CA ASN A 47 0.99 4.42 18.30
C ASN A 47 1.38 3.93 16.89
N ASP A 48 0.50 3.17 16.24
CA ASP A 48 0.60 2.82 14.81
C ASP A 48 1.96 2.19 14.43
N LEU A 49 2.39 1.19 15.20
CA LEU A 49 3.65 0.51 14.96
C LEU A 49 3.58 -0.41 13.72
N HIS A 50 2.43 -1.02 13.43
CA HIS A 50 2.20 -1.89 12.28
C HIS A 50 3.31 -2.93 12.04
N GLY A 51 3.76 -3.58 13.12
CA GLY A 51 4.83 -4.56 13.10
C GLY A 51 6.16 -4.10 12.48
N LYS A 52 6.42 -2.78 12.43
CA LYS A 52 7.65 -2.19 11.87
C LYS A 52 8.82 -2.35 12.83
N ILE A 53 9.23 -3.59 13.08
CA ILE A 53 10.21 -3.91 14.12
C ILE A 53 11.64 -3.50 13.75
N ASN A 54 12.00 -3.52 12.47
CA ASN A 54 13.36 -3.23 11.98
C ASN A 54 13.41 -2.24 10.81
N ASN A 55 12.28 -1.60 10.50
CA ASN A 55 12.19 -0.68 9.37
C ASN A 55 12.85 0.66 9.71
N THR A 56 13.58 1.20 8.74
CA THR A 56 14.21 2.52 8.83
C THR A 56 13.65 3.47 7.79
N TYR A 57 13.54 4.74 8.16
CA TYR A 57 12.97 5.79 7.32
C TYR A 57 13.88 7.01 7.25
N GLU A 58 13.94 7.65 6.08
CA GLU A 58 14.71 8.87 5.86
C GLU A 58 13.77 10.09 5.81
N GLN A 59 13.78 10.90 6.86
CA GLN A 59 12.86 12.03 7.04
C GLN A 59 13.62 13.29 7.47
N ASP A 60 13.27 14.45 6.92
CA ASP A 60 13.77 15.75 7.38
C ASP A 60 12.86 16.26 8.49
N ILE A 61 13.24 16.02 9.75
CA ILE A 61 12.38 16.29 10.91
C ILE A 61 12.37 17.75 11.35
N ASN A 62 13.30 18.57 10.85
CA ASN A 62 13.51 19.96 11.27
C ASN A 62 13.36 20.99 10.13
N GLY A 63 13.20 20.54 8.89
CA GLY A 63 13.02 21.36 7.70
C GLY A 63 14.30 22.03 7.21
N ASP A 64 15.49 21.55 7.60
CA ASP A 64 16.78 22.12 7.20
C ASP A 64 17.36 21.52 5.91
N GLY A 65 16.66 20.56 5.31
CA GLY A 65 17.03 19.87 4.08
C GLY A 65 17.94 18.65 4.29
N LYS A 66 18.30 18.29 5.54
CA LYS A 66 18.95 17.03 5.87
C LYS A 66 17.91 16.00 6.27
N LYS A 67 18.16 14.74 5.94
CA LYS A 67 17.32 13.62 6.38
C LYS A 67 18.03 12.88 7.49
N GLU A 68 17.28 12.59 8.54
CA GLU A 68 17.64 11.71 9.63
C GLU A 68 17.11 10.29 9.36
N THR A 69 17.84 9.29 9.85
CA THR A 69 17.41 7.89 9.83
C THR A 69 16.64 7.61 11.10
N LEU A 70 15.36 7.23 10.96
CA LEU A 70 14.41 7.00 12.07
C LEU A 70 13.87 5.57 12.05
N GLY A 71 13.24 5.14 13.14
CA GLY A 71 12.56 3.84 13.26
C GLY A 71 13.45 2.75 13.85
N SER A 72 13.03 1.49 13.67
CA SER A 72 13.60 0.29 14.30
C SER A 72 13.44 0.26 15.83
N LEU A 73 12.91 -0.84 16.36
CA LEU A 73 12.53 -0.94 17.77
C LEU A 73 13.73 -1.01 18.72
N ASP A 74 14.91 -1.42 18.26
CA ASP A 74 16.14 -1.38 19.06
C ASP A 74 16.62 0.05 19.32
N TYR A 75 16.45 0.98 18.36
CA TYR A 75 16.69 2.40 18.58
C TYR A 75 15.61 3.02 19.47
N LEU A 76 14.33 2.74 19.20
CA LEU A 76 13.24 3.19 20.07
C LEU A 76 13.45 2.72 21.51
N SER A 77 13.79 1.45 21.72
CA SER A 77 14.06 0.90 23.06
C SER A 77 15.21 1.62 23.77
N ALA A 78 16.28 1.97 23.05
CA ALA A 78 17.37 2.76 23.61
C ALA A 78 16.91 4.16 24.06
N TYR A 79 16.04 4.82 23.28
CA TYR A 79 15.43 6.10 23.66
C TYR A 79 14.51 5.98 24.87
N ILE A 80 13.64 4.96 24.91
CA ILE A 80 12.75 4.69 26.05
C ILE A 80 13.59 4.50 27.32
N LYS A 81 14.60 3.63 27.29
CA LYS A 81 15.51 3.41 28.43
C LYS A 81 16.27 4.67 28.85
N GLN A 82 16.63 5.54 27.89
CA GLN A 82 17.24 6.83 28.20
C GLN A 82 16.27 7.74 28.98
N ARG A 83 15.00 7.83 28.56
CA ARG A 83 13.99 8.67 29.22
C ARG A 83 13.56 8.12 30.59
N GLU A 84 13.36 6.81 30.70
CA GLU A 84 13.08 6.14 31.98
C GLU A 84 14.18 6.38 33.03
N ALA A 85 15.44 6.54 32.61
CA ALA A 85 16.54 6.86 33.52
C ALA A 85 16.45 8.28 34.11
N GLU A 86 15.70 9.19 33.48
CA GLU A 86 15.47 10.56 33.95
C GLU A 86 14.35 10.64 35.00
N ASN A 87 13.37 9.73 34.92
CA ASN A 87 12.26 9.62 35.86
C ASN A 87 11.96 8.16 36.25
N PRO A 88 12.18 7.74 37.50
CA PRO A 88 11.89 6.36 37.92
C PRO A 88 10.39 6.04 37.99
N ASN A 89 9.52 7.05 37.89
CA ASN A 89 8.07 6.90 37.85
C ASN A 89 7.59 6.99 36.39
N THR A 90 8.04 6.07 35.55
CA THR A 90 7.72 6.05 34.11
C THR A 90 6.84 4.85 33.79
N LEU A 91 5.89 5.05 32.86
CA LEU A 91 5.09 3.99 32.27
C LEU A 91 5.20 4.05 30.74
N PHE A 92 5.37 2.91 30.08
CA PHE A 92 5.41 2.80 28.62
C PHE A 92 4.05 2.33 28.08
N VAL A 93 3.41 3.10 27.19
CA VAL A 93 2.03 2.85 26.74
C VAL A 93 1.88 2.82 25.22
N ASN A 94 0.87 2.09 24.72
CA ASN A 94 0.54 2.01 23.28
C ASN A 94 -0.92 2.39 22.98
N ALA A 95 -1.13 3.22 21.96
CA ALA A 95 -2.45 3.67 21.51
C ALA A 95 -3.05 2.85 20.34
N GLY A 96 -2.71 1.56 20.22
CA GLY A 96 -3.28 0.65 19.22
C GLY A 96 -2.44 0.53 17.94
N ASP A 97 -2.88 -0.33 17.01
CA ASP A 97 -2.18 -0.70 15.77
C ASP A 97 -0.70 -1.06 16.02
N SER A 98 -0.46 -1.87 17.05
CA SER A 98 0.85 -2.48 17.24
C SER A 98 1.16 -3.43 16.08
N ILE A 99 0.14 -4.12 15.60
CA ILE A 99 0.20 -5.21 14.61
C ILE A 99 -0.60 -4.86 13.35
N GLY A 100 -0.63 -5.77 12.36
CA GLY A 100 -1.32 -5.60 11.09
C GLY A 100 -0.68 -4.56 10.15
N ALA A 101 -0.99 -4.68 8.85
CA ALA A 101 -0.21 -4.03 7.77
C ALA A 101 1.32 -4.23 7.89
N SER A 102 1.72 -5.35 8.49
CA SER A 102 3.07 -5.64 8.93
C SER A 102 4.01 -6.02 7.78
N PRO A 103 5.31 -5.70 7.84
CA PRO A 103 6.27 -6.30 6.93
C PRO A 103 6.41 -7.79 7.20
N LEU A 104 6.98 -8.51 6.24
CA LEU A 104 7.18 -9.96 6.31
C LEU A 104 7.87 -10.43 7.61
N ILE A 105 8.77 -9.63 8.19
CA ILE A 105 9.45 -9.99 9.45
C ILE A 105 8.48 -10.24 10.62
N SER A 106 7.36 -9.53 10.65
CA SER A 106 6.31 -9.67 11.65
C SER A 106 5.15 -10.52 11.11
N ALA A 107 4.69 -10.22 9.88
CA ALA A 107 3.56 -10.91 9.26
C ALA A 107 3.79 -12.41 9.04
N ALA A 108 5.02 -12.85 8.76
CA ALA A 108 5.34 -14.27 8.56
C ALA A 108 5.08 -15.15 9.80
N LEU A 109 4.94 -14.53 10.97
CA LEU A 109 4.68 -15.18 12.25
C LEU A 109 3.42 -14.60 12.90
N HIS A 110 2.49 -14.05 12.11
CA HIS A 110 1.22 -13.50 12.58
C HIS A 110 1.39 -12.48 13.71
N ASP A 111 2.38 -11.60 13.55
CA ASP A 111 2.67 -10.47 14.43
C ASP A 111 3.06 -10.74 15.88
N GLU A 112 3.18 -12.01 16.27
CA GLU A 112 3.80 -12.42 17.53
C GLU A 112 5.22 -11.82 17.75
N PRO A 113 6.09 -11.67 16.72
CA PRO A 113 7.39 -10.99 16.89
C PRO A 113 7.27 -9.59 17.47
N THR A 114 6.26 -8.84 17.03
CA THR A 114 6.05 -7.47 17.45
C THR A 114 5.65 -7.41 18.92
N ILE A 115 4.70 -8.26 19.32
CA ILE A 115 4.28 -8.37 20.71
C ILE A 115 5.47 -8.73 21.60
N ASN A 116 6.20 -9.80 21.27
CA ASN A 116 7.32 -10.27 22.08
C ASN A 116 8.45 -9.21 22.23
N ILE A 117 8.62 -8.33 21.23
CA ILE A 117 9.55 -7.20 21.33
C ILE A 117 9.00 -6.11 22.24
N LEU A 118 7.71 -5.77 22.16
CA LEU A 118 7.08 -4.79 23.06
C LEU A 118 7.13 -5.23 24.53
N GLU A 119 6.94 -6.53 24.80
CA GLU A 119 7.13 -7.11 26.13
C GLU A 119 8.59 -6.98 26.59
N ALA A 120 9.55 -7.32 25.73
CA ALA A 120 10.98 -7.19 26.04
C ALA A 120 11.41 -5.73 26.25
N MET A 121 10.70 -4.77 25.66
CA MET A 121 10.86 -3.33 25.90
C MET A 121 10.23 -2.86 27.22
N GLY A 122 9.40 -3.68 27.86
CA GLY A 122 8.75 -3.35 29.13
C GLY A 122 7.46 -2.54 28.98
N MET A 123 6.66 -2.80 27.94
CA MET A 123 5.35 -2.15 27.77
C MET A 123 4.46 -2.35 29.01
N ASP A 124 3.82 -1.28 29.48
CA ASP A 124 3.01 -1.29 30.69
C ASP A 124 1.51 -1.44 30.44
N VAL A 125 1.00 -0.83 29.36
CA VAL A 125 -0.42 -0.84 28.97
C VAL A 125 -0.57 -0.59 27.47
N GLY A 126 -1.41 -1.37 26.78
CA GLY A 126 -1.82 -1.11 25.41
C GLY A 126 -3.34 -0.98 25.24
N THR A 127 -3.78 -0.53 24.07
CA THR A 127 -5.17 -0.65 23.60
C THR A 127 -5.21 -1.36 22.25
N LEU A 128 -6.42 -1.68 21.78
CA LEU A 128 -6.67 -2.15 20.42
C LEU A 128 -6.79 -0.95 19.46
N GLY A 129 -6.23 -1.10 18.27
CA GLY A 129 -6.56 -0.37 17.07
C GLY A 129 -7.38 -1.22 16.10
N ASN A 130 -7.57 -0.74 14.87
CA ASN A 130 -8.35 -1.48 13.88
C ASN A 130 -7.57 -2.69 13.33
N HIS A 131 -6.25 -2.59 13.20
CA HIS A 131 -5.42 -3.63 12.61
C HIS A 131 -5.23 -4.86 13.52
N GLU A 132 -5.49 -4.72 14.83
CA GLU A 132 -5.62 -5.89 15.71
C GLU A 132 -6.74 -6.85 15.29
N PHE A 133 -7.68 -6.41 14.45
CA PHE A 133 -8.79 -7.22 13.93
C PHE A 133 -8.59 -7.73 12.50
N ASP A 134 -7.43 -7.50 11.86
CA ASP A 134 -7.17 -7.90 10.46
C ASP A 134 -7.39 -9.41 10.23
N GLU A 135 -7.04 -10.23 11.22
CA GLU A 135 -7.20 -11.69 11.18
C GLU A 135 -8.44 -12.21 11.95
N GLY A 136 -9.32 -11.30 12.39
CA GLY A 136 -10.58 -11.62 13.06
C GLY A 136 -10.52 -11.62 14.59
N ILE A 137 -11.70 -11.59 15.23
CA ILE A 137 -11.84 -11.52 16.70
C ILE A 137 -11.10 -12.68 17.39
N SER A 138 -11.19 -13.90 16.85
CA SER A 138 -10.56 -15.06 17.45
C SER A 138 -9.03 -14.98 17.43
N GLU A 139 -8.44 -14.37 16.40
CA GLU A 139 -7.00 -14.18 16.36
C GLU A 139 -6.57 -13.03 17.28
N MET A 140 -7.32 -11.94 17.33
CA MET A 140 -7.11 -10.87 18.31
C MET A 140 -7.11 -11.43 19.75
N GLU A 141 -8.11 -12.24 20.09
CA GLU A 141 -8.19 -12.89 21.41
C GLU A 141 -7.01 -13.84 21.64
N ARG A 142 -6.52 -14.56 20.62
CA ARG A 142 -5.36 -15.43 20.73
C ARG A 142 -4.07 -14.64 20.93
N ILE A 143 -3.88 -13.54 20.19
CA ILE A 143 -2.72 -12.65 20.35
C ILE A 143 -2.66 -12.13 21.78
N VAL A 144 -3.81 -11.72 22.35
CA VAL A 144 -3.90 -11.23 23.74
C VAL A 144 -3.71 -12.35 24.76
N ASN A 145 -4.42 -13.47 24.63
CA ASN A 145 -4.51 -14.49 25.69
C ASN A 145 -3.55 -15.68 25.53
N GLY A 146 -2.83 -15.74 24.41
CA GLY A 146 -2.01 -16.87 24.03
C GLY A 146 -2.81 -18.02 23.40
N GLY A 147 -2.09 -18.99 22.86
CA GLY A 147 -2.66 -20.19 22.26
C GLY A 147 -2.11 -20.49 20.87
N GLU A 148 -2.54 -21.65 20.37
CA GLU A 148 -2.13 -22.16 19.06
C GLU A 148 -3.09 -21.67 17.98
N ARG A 149 -2.56 -21.29 16.82
CA ARG A 149 -3.38 -21.03 15.65
C ARG A 149 -3.93 -22.31 15.06
N THR A 150 -5.12 -22.22 14.48
CA THR A 150 -5.83 -23.39 13.93
C THR A 150 -5.22 -23.91 12.62
N ASP A 151 -4.55 -23.04 11.87
CA ASP A 151 -3.81 -23.37 10.65
C ASP A 151 -2.39 -23.91 10.92
N GLY A 152 -1.94 -23.85 12.19
CA GLY A 152 -0.60 -24.27 12.60
C GLY A 152 0.52 -23.32 12.15
N GLN A 153 0.18 -22.14 11.65
CA GLN A 153 1.11 -21.06 11.32
C GLN A 153 1.31 -20.21 12.58
N GLY A 154 2.49 -19.62 12.82
CA GLY A 154 2.83 -18.91 14.07
C GLY A 154 3.75 -19.68 15.04
N THR A 155 4.05 -19.10 16.20
CA THR A 155 4.96 -19.69 17.19
C THR A 155 4.22 -20.72 18.03
N LYS A 156 4.75 -21.95 18.01
CA LYS A 156 4.26 -23.03 18.86
C LYS A 156 4.33 -22.64 20.34
N GLY A 157 3.20 -22.77 21.02
CA GLY A 157 3.08 -22.49 22.45
C GLY A 157 3.16 -21.00 22.80
N TYR A 158 2.76 -20.12 21.87
CA TYR A 158 2.61 -18.69 22.14
C TYR A 158 1.77 -18.44 23.40
N ASP A 159 2.28 -17.63 24.31
CA ASP A 159 1.77 -17.44 25.68
C ASP A 159 0.92 -16.19 25.88
N GLY A 160 0.77 -15.36 24.84
CA GLY A 160 -0.06 -14.17 24.89
C GLY A 160 0.70 -12.96 25.44
N ILE A 161 0.00 -11.84 25.57
CA ILE A 161 0.58 -10.58 26.03
C ILE A 161 0.77 -10.59 27.55
N ASP A 162 1.95 -10.19 28.03
CA ASP A 162 2.30 -10.13 29.46
C ASP A 162 1.93 -8.81 30.17
N PHE A 163 1.44 -7.83 29.42
CA PHE A 163 0.91 -6.54 29.91
C PHE A 163 -0.58 -6.36 29.62
N PRO A 164 -1.31 -5.53 30.40
CA PRO A 164 -2.71 -5.24 30.14
C PRO A 164 -2.94 -4.60 28.77
N VAL A 165 -3.83 -5.20 27.97
CA VAL A 165 -4.45 -4.56 26.80
C VAL A 165 -5.90 -4.24 27.16
N VAL A 166 -6.33 -3.01 26.89
CA VAL A 166 -7.66 -2.51 27.30
C VAL A 166 -8.46 -1.98 26.12
N CYS A 167 -9.77 -2.19 26.10
CA CYS A 167 -10.68 -1.59 25.11
C CYS A 167 -12.12 -1.57 25.62
N ALA A 168 -12.68 -0.37 25.81
CA ALA A 168 -13.94 -0.13 26.48
C ALA A 168 -15.17 -0.13 25.56
N ASN A 169 -14.96 -0.13 24.25
CA ASN A 169 -16.02 0.03 23.26
C ASN A 169 -16.08 -1.07 22.20
N ALA A 170 -15.28 -2.14 22.31
CA ALA A 170 -15.33 -3.29 21.41
C ALA A 170 -16.09 -4.47 22.03
N TYR A 171 -17.23 -4.82 21.42
CA TYR A 171 -18.14 -5.86 21.88
C TYR A 171 -18.28 -7.00 20.87
N ASP A 172 -18.50 -8.20 21.38
CA ASP A 172 -19.08 -9.30 20.62
C ASP A 172 -20.62 -9.20 20.69
N LYS A 173 -21.24 -8.83 19.57
CA LYS A 173 -22.71 -8.72 19.40
C LYS A 173 -23.45 -9.99 19.83
N SER A 174 -22.83 -11.16 19.65
CA SER A 174 -23.49 -12.44 19.91
C SER A 174 -23.66 -12.71 21.40
N THR A 175 -22.73 -12.19 22.22
CA THR A 175 -22.74 -12.35 23.68
C THR A 175 -23.14 -11.08 24.43
N GLY A 176 -23.06 -9.91 23.79
CA GLY A 176 -23.28 -8.60 24.40
C GLY A 176 -22.22 -8.23 25.42
N LYS A 177 -21.03 -8.83 25.34
CA LYS A 177 -19.91 -8.60 26.25
C LYS A 177 -18.78 -7.88 25.53
N LEU A 178 -17.98 -7.16 26.31
CA LEU A 178 -16.70 -6.64 25.82
C LEU A 178 -15.79 -7.81 25.44
N LEU A 179 -14.99 -7.60 24.41
CA LEU A 179 -14.00 -8.56 23.93
C LEU A 179 -12.82 -8.69 24.90
N ILE A 180 -12.36 -7.57 25.45
CA ILE A 180 -11.28 -7.51 26.44
C ILE A 180 -11.65 -6.55 27.59
N ASP A 181 -10.79 -6.45 28.60
CA ASP A 181 -11.05 -5.58 29.74
C ASP A 181 -11.12 -4.10 29.29
N PRO A 182 -12.04 -3.28 29.84
CA PRO A 182 -12.23 -1.90 29.39
C PRO A 182 -11.18 -0.92 29.88
N TYR A 183 -10.53 -1.22 31.00
CA TYR A 183 -9.55 -0.36 31.65
C TYR A 183 -8.61 -1.17 32.56
N THR A 184 -7.50 -0.56 32.94
CA THR A 184 -6.60 -1.07 33.99
C THR A 184 -6.16 0.07 34.91
N ILE A 185 -5.64 -0.27 36.09
CA ILE A 185 -5.08 0.70 37.04
C ILE A 185 -3.62 0.36 37.28
N LYS A 186 -2.72 1.31 37.04
CA LYS A 186 -1.29 1.18 37.36
C LYS A 186 -0.94 2.05 38.56
N GLU A 187 -0.12 1.50 39.46
CA GLU A 187 0.42 2.25 40.59
C GLU A 187 1.89 2.60 40.31
N VAL A 188 2.22 3.90 40.35
CA VAL A 188 3.57 4.40 40.06
C VAL A 188 3.91 5.56 40.98
N GLY A 189 5.06 5.50 41.65
CA GLY A 189 5.45 6.52 42.64
C GLY A 189 4.46 6.70 43.81
N GLY A 190 3.56 5.74 44.04
CA GLY A 190 2.46 5.81 45.02
C GLY A 190 1.19 6.50 44.54
N ALA A 191 1.13 6.95 43.28
CA ALA A 191 -0.09 7.44 42.62
C ALA A 191 -0.79 6.30 41.87
N LYS A 192 -2.12 6.36 41.74
CA LYS A 192 -2.89 5.45 40.90
C LYS A 192 -3.32 6.16 39.63
N ILE A 193 -3.10 5.51 38.50
CA ILE A 193 -3.52 6.02 37.18
C ILE A 193 -4.42 4.99 36.53
N GLY A 194 -5.62 5.42 36.15
CA GLY A 194 -6.56 4.62 35.37
C GLY A 194 -6.30 4.79 33.88
N PHE A 195 -6.18 3.69 33.14
CA PHE A 195 -6.03 3.68 31.69
C PHE A 195 -7.27 3.09 31.06
N ILE A 196 -7.96 3.86 30.22
CA ILE A 196 -9.15 3.42 29.46
C ILE A 196 -8.76 3.32 27.98
N GLY A 197 -9.02 2.18 27.35
CA GLY A 197 -8.79 2.01 25.91
C GLY A 197 -10.06 2.25 25.10
N VAL A 198 -9.96 2.81 23.89
CA VAL A 198 -11.03 2.81 22.88
C VAL A 198 -10.45 2.65 21.48
N VAL A 199 -11.28 2.14 20.56
CA VAL A 199 -10.95 1.99 19.14
C VAL A 199 -11.99 2.71 18.28
N THR A 200 -11.58 3.28 17.14
CA THR A 200 -12.47 4.02 16.23
C THR A 200 -13.68 3.21 15.77
N GLN A 201 -14.86 3.84 15.74
CA GLN A 201 -16.09 3.27 15.17
C GLN A 201 -15.99 2.95 13.67
N GLU A 202 -14.94 3.42 12.98
CA GLU A 202 -14.67 3.10 11.58
C GLU A 202 -14.23 1.65 11.38
N THR A 203 -13.70 1.01 12.42
CA THR A 203 -13.07 -0.31 12.38
C THR A 203 -13.88 -1.34 11.57
N PRO A 204 -15.19 -1.57 11.82
CA PRO A 204 -15.94 -2.58 11.08
C PRO A 204 -16.12 -2.31 9.57
N SER A 205 -15.78 -1.11 9.09
CA SER A 205 -15.88 -0.72 7.69
C SER A 205 -14.54 -0.74 6.93
N ILE A 206 -13.43 -0.85 7.65
CA ILE A 206 -12.07 -0.79 7.11
C ILE A 206 -11.28 -2.10 7.25
N ILE A 207 -11.84 -3.10 7.96
CA ILE A 207 -11.26 -4.44 8.12
C ILE A 207 -12.05 -5.50 7.33
N VAL A 208 -11.46 -6.69 7.19
CA VAL A 208 -12.13 -7.87 6.66
C VAL A 208 -13.35 -8.22 7.53
N LYS A 209 -14.53 -8.41 6.93
CA LYS A 209 -15.74 -8.77 7.68
C LYS A 209 -15.73 -10.22 8.15
N THR A 210 -15.15 -11.12 7.35
CA THR A 210 -15.00 -12.54 7.72
C THR A 210 -14.19 -12.68 9.00
N GLY A 211 -14.73 -13.36 10.02
CA GLY A 211 -14.11 -13.47 11.36
C GLY A 211 -14.40 -12.28 12.29
N ASN A 212 -15.02 -11.21 11.77
CA ASN A 212 -15.39 -10.00 12.50
C ASN A 212 -16.91 -9.71 12.42
N GLU A 213 -17.74 -10.66 12.02
CA GLU A 213 -19.17 -10.45 11.76
C GLU A 213 -19.91 -9.94 13.01
N ASN A 214 -19.46 -10.41 14.17
CA ASN A 214 -20.01 -10.05 15.47
C ASN A 214 -19.30 -8.86 16.12
N LEU A 215 -18.33 -8.21 15.46
CA LEU A 215 -17.66 -7.04 16.01
C LEU A 215 -18.60 -5.84 16.04
N GLU A 216 -18.85 -5.30 17.23
CA GLU A 216 -19.56 -4.03 17.45
C GLU A 216 -18.62 -3.05 18.13
N ILE A 217 -18.43 -1.88 17.50
CA ILE A 217 -17.73 -0.77 18.12
C ILE A 217 -18.76 0.29 18.53
N THR A 218 -18.91 0.52 19.84
CA THR A 218 -19.83 1.53 20.39
C THR A 218 -19.17 2.91 20.46
N ASP A 219 -19.96 3.96 20.74
CA ASP A 219 -19.45 5.34 20.87
C ASP A 219 -18.33 5.44 21.91
N GLU A 220 -17.21 6.04 21.50
CA GLU A 220 -15.98 6.16 22.28
C GLU A 220 -16.21 7.03 23.52
N ALA A 221 -16.85 8.19 23.37
CA ALA A 221 -17.05 9.14 24.47
C ALA A 221 -18.01 8.59 25.53
N GLU A 222 -19.10 7.91 25.11
CA GLU A 222 -20.01 7.22 26.03
C GLU A 222 -19.29 6.10 26.80
N ALA A 223 -18.43 5.33 26.12
CA ALA A 223 -17.64 4.28 26.76
C ALA A 223 -16.62 4.86 27.76
N ILE A 224 -15.86 5.89 27.36
CA ILE A 224 -14.90 6.57 28.23
C ILE A 224 -15.59 7.10 29.48
N ASN A 225 -16.68 7.85 29.34
CA ASN A 225 -17.41 8.42 30.47
C ASN A 225 -17.95 7.36 31.44
N LYS A 226 -18.43 6.23 30.91
CA LYS A 226 -18.89 5.10 31.73
C LYS A 226 -17.78 4.54 32.61
N TYR A 227 -16.59 4.32 32.05
CA TYR A 227 -15.48 3.70 32.78
C TYR A 227 -14.68 4.70 33.62
N ALA A 228 -14.62 5.97 33.22
CA ALA A 228 -14.10 7.05 34.04
C ALA A 228 -14.89 7.17 35.36
N LYS A 229 -16.23 7.18 35.28
CA LYS A 229 -17.10 7.18 36.45
C LYS A 229 -16.85 5.98 37.38
N ILE A 230 -16.59 4.79 36.82
CA ILE A 230 -16.30 3.56 37.58
C ILE A 230 -14.93 3.65 38.28
N LEU A 231 -13.93 4.26 37.64
CA LEU A 231 -12.60 4.48 38.23
C LEU A 231 -12.66 5.51 39.37
N GLU A 232 -13.38 6.61 39.18
CA GLU A 232 -13.62 7.62 40.22
C GLU A 232 -14.31 7.01 41.45
N ASP A 233 -15.31 6.15 41.24
CA ASP A 233 -16.02 5.47 42.33
C ASP A 233 -15.10 4.51 43.11
N GLN A 234 -13.98 4.09 42.51
CA GLN A 234 -12.90 3.34 43.14
C GLN A 234 -11.82 4.25 43.76
N GLY A 235 -11.97 5.56 43.62
CA GLY A 235 -11.03 6.56 44.12
C GLY A 235 -9.78 6.72 43.27
N VAL A 236 -9.88 6.49 41.96
CA VAL A 236 -8.83 6.79 40.97
C VAL A 236 -9.31 7.97 40.14
N ASN A 237 -8.66 9.13 40.25
CA ASN A 237 -9.08 10.36 39.56
C ASN A 237 -8.14 10.75 38.41
N ALA A 238 -6.86 10.35 38.45
CA ALA A 238 -5.94 10.50 37.33
C ALA A 238 -6.28 9.50 36.22
N ILE A 239 -6.91 9.98 35.14
CA ILE A 239 -7.38 9.13 34.04
C ILE A 239 -6.68 9.50 32.73
N VAL A 240 -6.10 8.47 32.11
CA VAL A 240 -5.47 8.51 30.79
C VAL A 240 -6.30 7.66 29.83
N VAL A 241 -6.54 8.17 28.64
CA VAL A 241 -7.22 7.43 27.56
C VAL A 241 -6.20 7.04 26.50
N LEU A 242 -6.21 5.77 26.11
CA LEU A 242 -5.52 5.23 24.94
C LEU A 242 -6.58 5.10 23.83
N ALA A 243 -6.68 6.09 22.96
CA ALA A 243 -7.70 6.17 21.92
C ALA A 243 -7.09 5.90 20.56
N HIS A 244 -7.43 4.78 19.94
CA HIS A 244 -7.07 4.54 18.55
C HIS A 244 -8.06 5.25 17.62
N ASN A 245 -7.98 6.58 17.60
CA ASN A 245 -8.85 7.49 16.88
C ASN A 245 -8.02 8.58 16.20
N PRO A 246 -8.41 9.01 14.99
CA PRO A 246 -7.66 9.99 14.23
C PRO A 246 -7.74 11.39 14.86
N LEU A 247 -6.79 12.25 14.50
CA LEU A 247 -6.76 13.65 14.94
C LEU A 247 -6.19 14.56 13.84
N GLU A 248 -6.37 15.88 13.96
CA GLU A 248 -5.65 16.87 13.16
C GLU A 248 -4.87 17.82 14.08
N GLN A 249 -3.70 18.27 13.63
CA GLN A 249 -2.93 19.30 14.35
C GLN A 249 -3.69 20.64 14.37
N GLU A 250 -4.43 20.95 13.30
CA GLU A 250 -5.27 22.15 13.19
C GLU A 250 -6.64 21.81 12.58
N GLY A 251 -7.74 22.14 13.27
CA GLY A 251 -9.11 21.86 12.81
C GLY A 251 -9.72 20.58 13.39
N GLU A 252 -10.88 20.18 12.82
CA GLU A 252 -11.74 19.06 13.26
C GLU A 252 -12.40 18.32 12.06
N ASN A 253 -11.74 18.31 10.91
CA ASN A 253 -12.36 17.87 9.66
C ASN A 253 -12.47 16.34 9.52
N LEU A 254 -12.00 15.55 10.49
CA LEU A 254 -12.02 14.09 10.44
C LEU A 254 -13.28 13.48 11.07
N GLY A 255 -13.65 12.29 10.61
CA GLY A 255 -14.61 11.41 11.27
C GLY A 255 -14.01 10.87 12.57
N PHE A 256 -14.82 10.72 13.62
CA PHE A 256 -14.42 10.13 14.92
C PHE A 256 -13.17 10.74 15.58
N ASP A 257 -12.94 12.03 15.28
CA ASP A 257 -11.79 12.85 15.71
C ASP A 257 -11.62 12.88 17.24
N ALA A 258 -10.41 12.60 17.73
CA ALA A 258 -10.08 12.59 19.16
C ALA A 258 -10.31 13.95 19.86
N ALA A 259 -10.25 15.07 19.14
CA ALA A 259 -10.61 16.38 19.69
C ALA A 259 -12.11 16.45 20.03
N LYS A 260 -12.98 15.86 19.20
CA LYS A 260 -14.44 15.80 19.48
C LYS A 260 -14.76 14.85 20.63
N ILE A 261 -13.95 13.80 20.81
CA ILE A 261 -14.05 12.93 21.99
C ILE A 261 -13.69 13.76 23.23
N ALA A 262 -12.58 14.49 23.20
CA ALA A 262 -12.13 15.33 24.32
C ALA A 262 -13.21 16.32 24.81
N GLU A 263 -13.97 16.94 23.91
CA GLU A 263 -15.06 17.87 24.25
C GLU A 263 -16.30 17.21 24.88
N LYS A 264 -16.43 15.89 24.75
CA LYS A 264 -17.60 15.12 25.22
C LYS A 264 -17.31 14.29 26.47
N VAL A 265 -16.04 14.03 26.77
CA VAL A 265 -15.63 13.22 27.93
C VAL A 265 -15.45 14.08 29.17
N ASP A 266 -15.65 13.46 30.33
CA ASP A 266 -15.62 14.12 31.64
C ASP A 266 -14.28 14.84 31.90
N ASP A 267 -14.33 15.88 32.72
CA ASP A 267 -13.17 16.71 33.06
C ASP A 267 -12.09 15.94 33.83
N ASN A 268 -12.43 14.80 34.45
CA ASN A 268 -11.47 13.91 35.09
C ASN A 268 -10.62 13.11 34.09
N VAL A 269 -10.91 13.16 32.79
CA VAL A 269 -9.97 12.69 31.76
C VAL A 269 -8.94 13.77 31.53
N ASP A 270 -7.65 13.43 31.63
CA ASP A 270 -6.59 14.43 31.58
C ASP A 270 -5.74 14.39 30.33
N VAL A 271 -5.42 13.18 29.87
CA VAL A 271 -4.49 12.90 28.78
C VAL A 271 -5.12 11.88 27.84
N ILE A 272 -5.02 12.12 26.53
CA ILE A 272 -5.47 11.22 25.48
C ILE A 272 -4.27 10.94 24.57
N PHE A 273 -3.86 9.68 24.48
CA PHE A 273 -2.95 9.21 23.44
C PHE A 273 -3.81 8.81 22.23
N ALA A 274 -3.63 9.49 21.11
CA ALA A 274 -4.31 9.25 19.84
C ALA A 274 -3.48 8.36 18.90
N GLY A 275 -4.02 8.03 17.72
CA GLY A 275 -3.36 7.23 16.68
C GLY A 275 -4.16 7.22 15.38
N HIS A 276 -4.08 6.14 14.61
CA HIS A 276 -4.87 5.83 13.41
C HIS A 276 -4.49 6.58 12.12
N ASN A 277 -4.15 7.87 12.17
CA ASN A 277 -3.85 8.65 10.96
C ASN A 277 -2.37 9.06 10.78
N HIS A 278 -1.50 8.59 11.66
CA HIS A 278 -0.04 8.61 11.55
C HIS A 278 0.57 10.01 11.52
N ILE A 279 0.01 10.93 12.30
CA ILE A 279 0.46 12.32 12.32
C ILE A 279 1.18 12.67 13.62
N LYS A 280 1.92 13.77 13.58
CA LYS A 280 2.52 14.36 14.77
C LYS A 280 1.53 15.33 15.41
N VAL A 281 1.05 15.01 16.61
CA VAL A 281 0.19 15.91 17.39
C VAL A 281 0.68 16.11 18.82
N ASN A 282 0.60 17.36 19.27
CA ASN A 282 0.73 17.75 20.67
C ASN A 282 -0.09 19.03 20.88
N ARG A 283 -1.31 18.87 21.40
CA ARG A 283 -2.24 20.00 21.61
C ARG A 283 -3.14 19.78 22.81
N VAL A 284 -3.67 20.88 23.34
CA VAL A 284 -4.69 20.84 24.39
C VAL A 284 -6.05 21.18 23.80
N VAL A 285 -7.05 20.34 24.06
CA VAL A 285 -8.46 20.54 23.69
C VAL A 285 -9.29 20.34 24.94
N ASP A 286 -10.15 21.30 25.30
CA ASP A 286 -11.02 21.20 26.48
C ASP A 286 -10.29 20.74 27.76
N ASN A 287 -9.15 21.39 28.05
CA ASN A 287 -8.24 21.09 29.17
C ASN A 287 -7.62 19.68 29.17
N LYS A 288 -7.77 18.92 28.09
CA LYS A 288 -7.20 17.58 27.90
C LYS A 288 -6.00 17.66 26.99
N LEU A 289 -4.87 17.08 27.41
CA LEU A 289 -3.67 17.00 26.58
C LEU A 289 -3.82 15.82 25.62
N ILE A 290 -3.73 16.09 24.31
CA ILE A 290 -3.83 15.05 23.28
C ILE A 290 -2.51 14.97 22.52
N VAL A 291 -1.99 13.75 22.39
CA VAL A 291 -0.69 13.48 21.74
C VAL A 291 -0.78 12.33 20.74
N GLU A 292 0.00 12.42 19.67
CA GLU A 292 0.20 11.36 18.67
C GLU A 292 1.63 11.49 18.11
N ALA A 293 2.34 10.38 17.98
CA ALA A 293 3.77 10.35 17.68
C ALA A 293 4.08 9.79 16.27
N GLU A 294 3.40 10.31 15.25
CA GLU A 294 3.47 9.77 13.89
C GLU A 294 3.15 8.26 13.86
N SER A 295 4.09 7.41 13.46
CA SER A 295 3.91 5.96 13.35
C SER A 295 5.25 5.22 13.23
N TYR A 296 5.17 3.88 13.19
CA TYR A 296 6.27 2.97 12.81
C TYR A 296 7.51 3.03 13.72
N GLY A 297 7.35 3.51 14.95
CA GLY A 297 8.46 3.72 15.88
C GLY A 297 9.42 4.85 15.47
N LYS A 298 9.06 5.71 14.51
CA LYS A 298 9.85 6.88 14.10
C LYS A 298 9.93 7.94 15.20
N ALA A 299 8.93 7.97 16.07
CA ALA A 299 8.85 8.86 17.22
C ALA A 299 8.06 8.21 18.35
N PHE A 300 8.11 8.82 19.53
CA PHE A 300 7.26 8.52 20.68
C PHE A 300 6.87 9.82 21.39
N SER A 301 5.76 9.78 22.11
CA SER A 301 5.30 10.86 22.98
C SER A 301 6.00 10.76 24.34
N ASP A 302 6.62 11.84 24.81
CA ASP A 302 7.14 11.95 26.18
C ASP A 302 6.22 12.92 26.94
N VAL A 303 5.36 12.38 27.81
CA VAL A 303 4.34 13.14 28.55
C VAL A 303 4.69 13.19 30.03
N ASP A 304 4.95 14.39 30.55
CA ASP A 304 5.14 14.64 31.96
C ASP A 304 3.83 15.06 32.62
N VAL A 305 3.45 14.38 33.70
CA VAL A 305 2.31 14.75 34.55
C VAL A 305 2.71 14.92 36.01
N GLU A 306 2.01 15.81 36.72
CA GLU A 306 2.09 15.96 38.18
C GLU A 306 0.73 15.61 38.80
N ILE A 307 0.71 14.60 39.66
CA ILE A 307 -0.49 14.14 40.37
C ILE A 307 -0.50 14.73 41.78
N ASP A 308 -1.61 15.35 42.19
CA ASP A 308 -1.79 15.82 43.56
C ASP A 308 -2.21 14.64 44.45
N PRO A 309 -1.38 14.22 45.43
CA PRO A 309 -1.69 13.10 46.31
C PRO A 309 -2.90 13.32 47.24
N ALA A 310 -3.43 14.55 47.34
CA ALA A 310 -4.64 14.84 48.11
C ALA A 310 -5.92 14.54 47.32
N THR A 311 -5.89 14.71 46.00
CA THR A 311 -7.05 14.50 45.11
C THR A 311 -6.90 13.25 44.24
N ASP A 312 -5.69 12.71 44.11
CA ASP A 312 -5.32 11.62 43.19
C ASP A 312 -5.59 11.98 41.72
N ASP A 313 -5.46 13.27 41.38
CA ASP A 313 -5.83 13.88 40.09
C ASP A 313 -4.62 14.57 39.43
N ILE A 314 -4.58 14.65 38.10
CA ILE A 314 -3.48 15.27 37.35
C ILE A 314 -3.69 16.79 37.32
N VAL A 315 -2.80 17.52 38.00
CA VAL A 315 -2.90 18.98 38.14
C VAL A 315 -1.97 19.74 37.19
N LYS A 316 -1.00 19.05 36.56
CA LYS A 316 -0.18 19.59 35.47
C LYS A 316 0.16 18.50 34.46
N LYS A 317 0.25 18.91 33.20
CA LYS A 317 0.53 18.05 32.06
C LYS A 317 1.24 18.84 30.96
N SER A 318 2.24 18.23 30.37
CA SER A 318 2.97 18.73 29.19
C SER A 318 3.55 17.57 28.42
N ALA A 319 3.76 17.74 27.12
CA ALA A 319 4.38 16.71 26.29
C ALA A 319 5.41 17.28 25.32
N GLU A 320 6.29 16.41 24.83
CA GLU A 320 7.02 16.58 23.58
C GLU A 320 6.90 15.31 22.72
N ILE A 321 7.09 15.45 21.41
CA ILE A 321 7.19 14.30 20.49
C ILE A 321 8.66 14.14 20.11
N VAL A 322 9.24 13.00 20.47
CA VAL A 322 10.68 12.73 20.36
C VAL A 322 10.91 11.76 19.21
N TYR A 323 11.73 12.16 18.24
CA TYR A 323 12.12 11.29 17.13
C TYR A 323 13.24 10.32 17.53
N THR A 324 13.18 9.11 16.98
CA THR A 324 14.15 8.03 17.19
C THR A 324 15.33 8.11 16.22
N ASP A 325 16.01 9.26 16.21
CA ASP A 325 17.18 9.47 15.34
C ASP A 325 18.31 8.50 15.68
N HIS A 326 18.79 7.78 14.66
CA HIS A 326 19.89 6.83 14.83
C HIS A 326 21.21 7.53 15.18
N ALA A 327 21.32 8.83 14.88
CA ALA A 327 22.52 9.60 15.17
C ALA A 327 22.72 9.84 16.68
N GLY A 328 23.83 9.31 17.21
CA GLY A 328 24.29 9.65 18.57
C GLY A 328 23.70 8.80 19.69
N ILE A 329 22.89 7.80 19.36
CA ILE A 329 22.44 6.76 20.29
C ILE A 329 22.98 5.39 19.86
N THR A 330 23.13 4.46 20.80
CA THR A 330 23.49 3.06 20.51
C THR A 330 22.20 2.24 20.61
N PRO A 331 21.85 1.42 19.60
CA PRO A 331 20.65 0.59 19.65
C PRO A 331 20.73 -0.40 20.81
N ASP A 332 19.56 -0.77 21.32
CA ASP A 332 19.43 -1.74 22.39
C ASP A 332 19.85 -3.15 21.92
N ALA A 333 20.95 -3.65 22.47
CA ALA A 333 21.54 -4.92 22.02
C ALA A 333 20.63 -6.15 22.26
N ASP A 334 19.77 -6.13 23.28
CA ASP A 334 18.86 -7.23 23.56
C ASP A 334 17.71 -7.23 22.56
N ILE A 335 17.18 -6.05 22.21
CA ILE A 335 16.16 -5.90 21.17
C ILE A 335 16.73 -6.19 19.78
N THR A 336 17.95 -5.73 19.45
CA THR A 336 18.62 -6.07 18.19
C THR A 336 18.74 -7.59 18.03
N LYS A 337 19.09 -8.31 19.12
CA LYS A 337 19.17 -9.78 19.10
C LYS A 337 17.82 -10.44 18.83
N LEU A 338 16.72 -9.94 19.40
CA LEU A 338 15.37 -10.44 19.11
C LEU A 338 14.97 -10.18 17.65
N ILE A 339 15.25 -8.97 17.14
CA ILE A 339 15.01 -8.62 15.73
C ILE A 339 15.76 -9.57 14.81
N ASP A 340 17.04 -9.85 15.07
CA ASP A 340 17.84 -10.78 14.27
C ASP A 340 17.30 -12.22 14.30
N GLU A 341 16.80 -12.68 15.45
CA GLU A 341 16.18 -14.00 15.60
C GLU A 341 14.87 -14.11 14.79
N TYR A 342 14.00 -13.10 14.85
CA TYR A 342 12.77 -13.07 14.06
C TYR A 342 13.01 -12.85 12.58
N LYS A 343 14.04 -12.09 12.22
CA LYS A 343 14.50 -12.00 10.83
C LYS A 343 14.89 -13.36 10.29
N ALA A 344 15.68 -14.15 11.03
CA ALA A 344 16.07 -15.48 10.59
C ALA A 344 14.84 -16.41 10.38
N LYS A 345 13.86 -16.38 11.29
CA LYS A 345 12.61 -17.15 11.15
C LYS A 345 11.76 -16.68 9.97
N SER A 346 11.63 -15.36 9.80
CA SER A 346 10.90 -14.79 8.67
C SER A 346 11.56 -15.14 7.34
N ASP A 347 12.90 -15.13 7.28
CA ASP A 347 13.65 -15.54 6.10
C ASP A 347 13.38 -17.03 5.75
N GLU A 348 13.10 -17.91 6.72
CA GLU A 348 12.68 -19.31 6.44
C GLU A 348 11.34 -19.36 5.69
N VAL A 349 10.38 -18.52 6.06
CA VAL A 349 9.07 -18.41 5.39
C VAL A 349 9.22 -17.70 4.03
N GLY A 350 9.95 -16.59 4.01
CA GLY A 350 10.17 -15.77 2.83
C GLY A 350 10.89 -16.49 1.70
N ASN A 351 11.90 -17.32 2.02
CA ASN A 351 12.67 -18.06 1.02
C ASN A 351 11.95 -19.30 0.46
N VAL A 352 10.71 -19.59 0.88
CA VAL A 352 9.92 -20.67 0.30
C VAL A 352 9.64 -20.36 -1.17
N VAL A 353 10.14 -21.21 -2.06
CA VAL A 353 9.85 -21.13 -3.49
C VAL A 353 8.43 -21.62 -3.74
N VAL A 354 7.61 -20.75 -4.35
CA VAL A 354 6.19 -20.99 -4.64
C VAL A 354 5.91 -21.19 -6.13
N GLY A 355 6.89 -20.90 -6.99
CA GLY A 355 6.83 -21.13 -8.42
C GLY A 355 8.16 -20.82 -9.10
N GLU A 356 8.14 -20.74 -10.41
CA GLU A 356 9.27 -20.31 -11.24
C GLU A 356 8.71 -19.48 -12.40
N THR A 357 9.38 -18.41 -12.79
CA THR A 357 9.03 -17.62 -13.98
C THR A 357 10.13 -17.72 -15.03
N ALA A 358 9.72 -17.91 -16.29
CA ALA A 358 10.61 -18.07 -17.43
C ALA A 358 11.31 -16.74 -17.78
N GLU A 359 10.68 -15.62 -17.46
CA GLU A 359 11.12 -14.26 -17.76
C GLU A 359 10.80 -13.31 -16.60
N ALA A 360 11.46 -12.15 -16.57
CA ALA A 360 11.15 -11.11 -15.59
C ALA A 360 9.87 -10.38 -16.01
N LEU A 361 8.98 -10.09 -15.05
CA LEU A 361 7.74 -9.37 -15.28
C LEU A 361 7.80 -8.04 -14.55
N ASN A 362 7.74 -6.95 -15.31
CA ASN A 362 7.74 -5.61 -14.71
C ASN A 362 6.43 -5.35 -13.96
N GLY A 363 6.51 -4.84 -12.75
CA GLY A 363 5.38 -4.44 -11.93
C GLY A 363 4.82 -3.06 -12.28
N GLY A 364 3.88 -2.63 -11.47
CA GLY A 364 3.27 -1.31 -11.54
C GLY A 364 2.07 -1.20 -12.50
N TYR A 365 1.97 -0.05 -13.16
CA TYR A 365 0.77 0.38 -13.86
C TYR A 365 0.64 -0.23 -15.26
N ALA A 366 -0.60 -0.27 -15.75
CA ALA A 366 -0.88 -0.35 -17.18
C ALA A 366 -0.22 0.85 -17.92
N GLU A 367 0.09 0.67 -19.19
CA GLU A 367 0.85 1.63 -19.99
C GLU A 367 0.01 2.24 -21.13
N ARG A 368 0.57 3.24 -21.82
CA ARG A 368 0.00 3.79 -23.07
C ARG A 368 0.57 3.04 -24.26
N GLY A 369 -0.26 2.85 -25.27
CA GLY A 369 0.19 2.37 -26.57
C GLY A 369 -0.66 1.20 -27.08
N PRO A 370 -0.13 0.44 -28.05
CA PRO A 370 -0.85 -0.66 -28.67
C PRO A 370 -0.93 -1.91 -27.78
N VAL A 371 0.04 -2.05 -26.87
CA VAL A 371 0.14 -3.04 -25.80
C VAL A 371 0.14 -2.24 -24.50
N GLY A 372 -1.04 -1.81 -24.07
CA GLY A 372 -1.20 -0.92 -22.91
C GLY A 372 -1.41 -1.67 -21.60
N ASP A 373 -1.39 -3.00 -21.60
CA ASP A 373 -1.52 -3.84 -20.42
C ASP A 373 -0.16 -4.23 -19.84
N ASN A 374 -0.15 -4.59 -18.55
CA ASN A 374 1.04 -5.00 -17.82
C ASN A 374 1.00 -6.51 -17.56
N ALA A 375 2.06 -7.25 -17.90
CA ALA A 375 2.08 -8.71 -17.78
C ALA A 375 1.92 -9.20 -16.33
N LEU A 376 2.64 -8.61 -15.38
CA LEU A 376 2.52 -8.97 -13.96
C LEU A 376 1.12 -8.63 -13.42
N GLY A 377 0.61 -7.45 -13.74
CA GLY A 377 -0.73 -7.04 -13.36
C GLY A 377 -1.84 -7.89 -14.00
N ASN A 378 -1.65 -8.35 -15.23
CA ASN A 378 -2.55 -9.32 -15.87
C ASN A 378 -2.51 -10.68 -15.15
N MET A 379 -1.33 -11.15 -14.74
CA MET A 379 -1.17 -12.40 -13.99
C MET A 379 -1.89 -12.33 -12.64
N ILE A 380 -1.72 -11.23 -11.90
CA ILE A 380 -2.40 -10.98 -10.63
C ILE A 380 -3.91 -10.93 -10.84
N ALA A 381 -4.39 -10.16 -11.83
CA ALA A 381 -5.82 -10.06 -12.13
C ALA A 381 -6.43 -11.42 -12.53
N ASP A 382 -5.71 -12.27 -13.26
CA ASP A 382 -6.16 -13.62 -13.60
C ASP A 382 -6.22 -14.53 -12.35
N GLY A 383 -5.26 -14.39 -11.44
CA GLY A 383 -5.27 -15.04 -10.13
C GLY A 383 -6.48 -14.64 -9.28
N MET A 384 -6.77 -13.35 -9.18
CA MET A 384 -7.95 -12.81 -8.49
C MET A 384 -9.24 -13.37 -9.09
N LYS A 385 -9.36 -13.32 -10.43
CA LYS A 385 -10.52 -13.84 -11.17
C LYS A 385 -10.75 -15.32 -10.90
N LYS A 386 -9.68 -16.13 -10.98
CA LYS A 386 -9.73 -17.58 -10.74
C LYS A 386 -10.09 -17.89 -9.29
N SER A 387 -9.51 -17.18 -8.32
CA SER A 387 -9.75 -17.39 -6.89
C SER A 387 -11.22 -17.15 -6.52
N MET A 388 -11.86 -16.16 -7.14
CA MET A 388 -13.23 -15.77 -6.81
C MET A 388 -14.29 -16.30 -7.78
N ASP A 389 -13.92 -17.11 -8.78
CA ASP A 389 -14.83 -17.56 -9.85
C ASP A 389 -15.65 -16.40 -10.44
N ALA A 390 -14.93 -15.35 -10.88
CA ALA A 390 -15.52 -14.13 -11.41
C ALA A 390 -15.45 -14.05 -12.95
N ASP A 391 -16.29 -13.20 -13.55
CA ASP A 391 -16.25 -12.93 -15.00
C ASP A 391 -15.09 -12.00 -15.36
N ILE A 392 -14.86 -10.98 -14.53
CA ILE A 392 -13.92 -9.86 -14.75
C ILE A 392 -13.11 -9.62 -13.48
N ALA A 393 -11.83 -9.24 -13.63
CA ALA A 393 -11.04 -8.71 -12.52
C ALA A 393 -10.37 -7.37 -12.84
N PHE A 394 -10.20 -6.54 -11.81
CA PHE A 394 -9.45 -5.29 -11.85
C PHE A 394 -8.39 -5.25 -10.76
N MET A 395 -7.16 -4.95 -11.15
CA MET A 395 -6.04 -4.71 -10.24
C MET A 395 -5.45 -3.32 -10.50
N ASN A 396 -5.43 -2.45 -9.50
CA ASN A 396 -4.84 -1.11 -9.59
C ASN A 396 -3.31 -1.19 -9.63
N GLY A 397 -2.68 -0.38 -10.48
CA GLY A 397 -1.23 -0.41 -10.67
C GLY A 397 -0.45 -0.03 -9.40
N GLY A 398 -1.01 0.88 -8.60
CA GLY A 398 -0.42 1.28 -7.31
C GLY A 398 -0.37 0.15 -6.27
N GLY A 399 -1.15 -0.92 -6.46
CA GLY A 399 -1.15 -2.12 -5.63
C GLY A 399 -0.01 -3.09 -5.96
N ILE A 400 0.68 -2.89 -7.09
CA ILE A 400 1.78 -3.75 -7.57
C ILE A 400 3.09 -2.98 -7.37
N ARG A 401 3.90 -3.41 -6.41
CA ARG A 401 4.95 -2.55 -5.82
C ARG A 401 6.36 -2.80 -6.32
N GLU A 402 6.62 -3.99 -6.83
CA GLU A 402 7.94 -4.42 -7.30
C GLU A 402 7.80 -5.24 -8.59
N ASP A 403 8.94 -5.46 -9.26
CA ASP A 403 9.05 -6.38 -10.38
C ASP A 403 9.12 -7.84 -9.88
N LEU A 404 8.78 -8.79 -10.75
CA LEU A 404 9.02 -10.21 -10.51
C LEU A 404 10.23 -10.66 -11.33
N ASP A 405 11.29 -11.08 -10.66
CA ASP A 405 12.54 -11.48 -11.32
C ASP A 405 12.43 -12.83 -12.04
N LYS A 406 13.24 -13.01 -13.09
CA LYS A 406 13.37 -14.30 -13.79
C LYS A 406 13.92 -15.38 -12.84
N GLY A 407 13.28 -16.55 -12.82
CA GLY A 407 13.75 -17.73 -12.09
C GLY A 407 12.82 -18.16 -10.96
N PRO A 408 13.35 -18.80 -9.90
CA PRO A 408 12.54 -19.24 -8.76
C PRO A 408 11.81 -18.06 -8.12
N VAL A 409 10.50 -18.19 -7.95
CA VAL A 409 9.66 -17.17 -7.30
C VAL A 409 9.50 -17.53 -5.84
N THR A 410 9.96 -16.67 -4.94
CA THR A 410 9.83 -16.84 -3.49
C THR A 410 8.60 -16.15 -2.92
N TYR A 411 8.15 -16.58 -1.74
CA TYR A 411 7.07 -15.90 -1.04
C TYR A 411 7.43 -14.45 -0.69
N ALA A 412 8.69 -14.17 -0.32
CA ALA A 412 9.15 -12.82 -0.03
C ALA A 412 9.04 -11.89 -1.23
N GLU A 413 9.37 -12.36 -2.44
CA GLU A 413 9.18 -11.59 -3.67
C GLU A 413 7.70 -11.25 -3.89
N LEU A 414 6.80 -12.23 -3.75
CA LEU A 414 5.36 -11.98 -3.89
C LEU A 414 4.83 -11.02 -2.82
N PHE A 415 5.30 -11.16 -1.57
CA PHE A 415 4.94 -10.27 -0.48
C PHE A 415 5.37 -8.82 -0.78
N ASN A 416 6.58 -8.64 -1.31
CA ASN A 416 7.06 -7.31 -1.68
C ASN A 416 6.25 -6.73 -2.85
N ILE A 417 5.75 -7.55 -3.78
CA ILE A 417 4.89 -7.12 -4.89
C ILE A 417 3.49 -6.71 -4.38
N GLN A 418 2.88 -7.45 -3.44
CA GLN A 418 1.57 -7.16 -2.84
C GLN A 418 1.64 -7.04 -1.30
N PRO A 419 2.23 -5.95 -0.75
CA PRO A 419 2.59 -5.87 0.67
C PRO A 419 1.45 -5.37 1.58
N PHE A 420 0.29 -5.06 1.01
CA PHE A 420 -0.78 -4.36 1.75
C PHE A 420 -1.70 -5.28 2.54
N GLY A 421 -1.63 -6.60 2.31
CA GLY A 421 -2.57 -7.54 2.94
C GLY A 421 -4.02 -7.29 2.53
N ASN A 422 -4.26 -6.73 1.34
CA ASN A 422 -5.61 -6.52 0.85
C ASN A 422 -6.33 -7.86 0.69
N TYR A 423 -7.66 -7.86 0.72
CA TYR A 423 -8.47 -9.03 0.44
C TYR A 423 -9.33 -8.83 -0.80
N LEU A 424 -9.71 -9.95 -1.42
CA LEU A 424 -10.52 -9.93 -2.64
C LEU A 424 -11.97 -9.58 -2.30
N VAL A 425 -12.56 -8.70 -3.10
CA VAL A 425 -13.95 -8.28 -3.03
C VAL A 425 -14.61 -8.53 -4.38
N LYS A 426 -15.67 -9.34 -4.39
CA LYS A 426 -16.46 -9.63 -5.58
C LYS A 426 -17.84 -8.98 -5.48
N ILE A 427 -18.19 -8.20 -6.49
CA ILE A 427 -19.47 -7.52 -6.64
C ILE A 427 -20.12 -7.86 -7.99
N LYS A 428 -21.36 -7.42 -8.20
CA LYS A 428 -22.03 -7.50 -9.49
C LYS A 428 -22.16 -6.10 -10.07
N LEU A 429 -21.77 -5.95 -11.33
CA LEU A 429 -21.89 -4.72 -12.10
C LEU A 429 -22.53 -5.02 -13.45
N SER A 430 -23.40 -4.14 -13.93
CA SER A 430 -23.86 -4.15 -15.31
C SER A 430 -22.72 -3.83 -16.28
N GLY A 431 -22.80 -4.30 -17.53
CA GLY A 431 -21.79 -3.95 -18.55
C GLY A 431 -21.64 -2.43 -18.76
N LYS A 432 -22.70 -1.66 -18.51
CA LYS A 432 -22.65 -0.19 -18.52
C LYS A 432 -21.79 0.36 -17.38
N GLU A 433 -21.93 -0.16 -16.16
CA GLU A 433 -21.16 0.26 -14.99
C GLU A 433 -19.70 -0.16 -15.11
N VAL A 434 -19.41 -1.34 -15.68
CA VAL A 434 -18.04 -1.75 -16.04
C VAL A 434 -17.37 -0.71 -16.95
N LYS A 435 -18.08 -0.22 -17.97
CA LYS A 435 -17.56 0.84 -18.86
C LYS A 435 -17.36 2.16 -18.11
N GLU A 436 -18.27 2.54 -17.21
CA GLU A 436 -18.14 3.76 -16.42
C GLU A 436 -16.94 3.70 -15.48
N LEU A 437 -16.72 2.58 -14.81
CA LEU A 437 -15.56 2.34 -13.96
C LEU A 437 -14.24 2.46 -14.75
N LEU A 438 -14.15 1.80 -15.91
CA LEU A 438 -12.98 1.92 -16.79
C LEU A 438 -12.76 3.36 -17.30
N ASN A 439 -13.80 4.19 -17.41
CA ASN A 439 -13.65 5.59 -17.77
C ASN A 439 -13.11 6.47 -16.63
N ASN A 440 -13.36 6.08 -15.38
CA ASN A 440 -12.99 6.87 -14.20
C ASN A 440 -11.51 6.71 -13.86
N GLN A 441 -10.93 5.55 -14.12
CA GLN A 441 -9.53 5.25 -13.79
C GLN A 441 -8.51 5.91 -14.75
N ILE A 442 -8.91 6.29 -15.96
CA ILE A 442 -7.96 6.77 -16.98
C ILE A 442 -7.56 8.23 -16.70
N SER A 443 -6.29 8.42 -16.34
CA SER A 443 -5.73 9.73 -16.01
C SER A 443 -5.03 10.42 -17.18
N GLU A 444 -4.86 11.75 -17.09
CA GLU A 444 -4.08 12.51 -18.09
C GLU A 444 -2.58 12.24 -17.96
N GLN A 445 -2.07 12.12 -16.74
CA GLN A 445 -0.65 11.95 -16.49
C GLN A 445 -0.18 10.53 -16.83
N TYR A 446 -0.89 9.52 -16.34
CA TYR A 446 -0.42 8.13 -16.39
C TYR A 446 -1.16 7.26 -17.42
N GLY A 447 -2.32 7.70 -17.90
CA GLY A 447 -3.16 6.86 -18.76
C GLY A 447 -3.94 5.85 -17.91
N PRO A 448 -4.08 4.58 -18.33
CA PRO A 448 -4.82 3.59 -17.58
C PRO A 448 -4.10 3.20 -16.28
N ASP A 449 -4.86 3.07 -15.18
CA ASP A 449 -4.37 2.54 -13.91
C ASP A 449 -4.54 1.02 -13.83
N PHE A 450 -5.71 0.50 -14.23
CA PHE A 450 -6.07 -0.88 -13.95
C PHE A 450 -5.45 -1.86 -14.96
N SER A 451 -4.85 -2.93 -14.44
CA SER A 451 -4.71 -4.19 -15.15
C SER A 451 -6.05 -4.94 -15.13
N VAL A 452 -6.34 -5.70 -16.18
CA VAL A 452 -7.67 -6.31 -16.39
C VAL A 452 -7.58 -7.81 -16.69
N SER A 453 -8.59 -8.56 -16.21
CA SER A 453 -8.83 -9.95 -16.60
C SER A 453 -10.26 -10.13 -17.12
N GLY A 454 -10.45 -11.03 -18.08
CA GLY A 454 -11.78 -11.42 -18.58
C GLY A 454 -12.42 -10.44 -19.56
N ILE A 455 -11.74 -9.33 -19.89
CA ILE A 455 -12.13 -8.38 -20.93
C ILE A 455 -10.90 -7.83 -21.65
N ASN A 456 -11.12 -7.34 -22.86
CA ASN A 456 -10.21 -6.44 -23.57
C ASN A 456 -10.91 -5.10 -23.79
N TYR A 457 -10.19 -3.98 -23.78
CA TYR A 457 -10.79 -2.69 -24.11
C TYR A 457 -9.85 -1.75 -24.87
N LYS A 458 -10.48 -0.83 -25.62
CA LYS A 458 -9.81 0.27 -26.32
C LYS A 458 -10.26 1.59 -25.71
N TRP A 459 -9.36 2.55 -25.57
CA TRP A 459 -9.69 3.88 -25.05
C TRP A 459 -9.04 4.99 -25.88
N ASP A 460 -9.76 6.09 -26.07
CA ASP A 460 -9.34 7.20 -26.89
C ASP A 460 -8.44 8.15 -26.08
N ARG A 461 -7.17 8.29 -26.52
CA ARG A 461 -6.17 9.16 -25.86
C ARG A 461 -6.65 10.59 -25.69
N SER A 462 -7.37 11.11 -26.68
CA SER A 462 -7.77 12.51 -26.73
C SER A 462 -8.92 12.83 -25.78
N THR A 463 -9.86 11.89 -25.63
CA THR A 463 -11.04 12.08 -24.77
C THR A 463 -10.90 11.42 -23.41
N ARG A 464 -9.91 10.52 -23.24
CA ARG A 464 -9.75 9.63 -22.09
C ARG A 464 -11.01 8.84 -21.80
N LYS A 465 -11.64 8.34 -22.87
CA LYS A 465 -12.86 7.53 -22.79
C LYS A 465 -12.69 6.18 -23.47
N VAL A 466 -13.24 5.16 -22.83
CA VAL A 466 -13.37 3.81 -23.38
C VAL A 466 -14.26 3.86 -24.62
N VAL A 467 -13.77 3.26 -25.69
CA VAL A 467 -14.40 3.22 -27.02
C VAL A 467 -15.11 1.88 -27.23
N SER A 468 -14.48 0.79 -26.80
CA SER A 468 -15.03 -0.56 -26.92
C SER A 468 -14.51 -1.43 -25.78
N VAL A 469 -15.39 -2.30 -25.27
CA VAL A 469 -15.03 -3.38 -24.33
C VAL A 469 -15.56 -4.67 -24.92
N THR A 470 -14.71 -5.69 -24.99
CA THR A 470 -15.03 -7.01 -25.57
C THR A 470 -14.66 -8.12 -24.60
N MET A 471 -15.44 -9.19 -24.63
CA MET A 471 -15.10 -10.45 -23.97
C MET A 471 -13.94 -11.16 -24.73
N PRO A 472 -13.31 -12.20 -24.15
CA PRO A 472 -12.20 -12.91 -24.79
C PRO A 472 -12.59 -13.59 -26.13
N ASP A 473 -13.87 -13.92 -26.32
CA ASP A 473 -14.39 -14.46 -27.58
C ASP A 473 -14.63 -13.38 -28.67
N GLY A 474 -14.31 -12.12 -28.38
CA GLY A 474 -14.48 -10.96 -29.27
C GLY A 474 -15.88 -10.35 -29.26
N SER A 475 -16.84 -10.91 -28.52
CA SER A 475 -18.17 -10.30 -28.38
C SER A 475 -18.11 -8.99 -27.60
N ILE A 476 -18.91 -8.00 -28.00
CA ILE A 476 -19.01 -6.71 -27.27
C ILE A 476 -19.74 -6.95 -25.95
N ILE A 477 -19.26 -6.35 -24.87
CA ILE A 477 -19.93 -6.44 -23.57
C ILE A 477 -21.37 -5.89 -23.66
N ASP A 478 -22.33 -6.68 -23.19
CA ASP A 478 -23.75 -6.28 -23.11
C ASP A 478 -23.97 -5.32 -21.94
N ASP A 479 -24.44 -4.10 -22.24
CA ASP A 479 -24.67 -3.03 -21.25
C ASP A 479 -25.65 -3.41 -20.14
N ALA A 480 -26.65 -4.25 -20.44
CA ALA A 480 -27.72 -4.62 -19.52
C ALA A 480 -27.44 -5.93 -18.77
N LYS A 481 -26.45 -6.71 -19.21
CA LYS A 481 -26.05 -7.95 -18.54
C LYS A 481 -25.23 -7.61 -17.29
N GLU A 482 -25.51 -8.33 -16.21
CA GLU A 482 -24.71 -8.32 -14.99
C GLU A 482 -23.49 -9.25 -15.14
N TYR A 483 -22.34 -8.77 -14.68
CA TYR A 483 -21.08 -9.51 -14.62
C TYR A 483 -20.59 -9.52 -13.17
N SER A 484 -20.04 -10.64 -12.75
CA SER A 484 -19.29 -10.73 -11.50
C SER A 484 -17.90 -10.10 -11.69
N VAL A 485 -17.58 -9.11 -10.85
CA VAL A 485 -16.34 -8.35 -10.92
C VAL A 485 -15.61 -8.50 -9.60
N VAL A 486 -14.36 -8.98 -9.66
CA VAL A 486 -13.47 -9.04 -8.49
C VAL A 486 -12.42 -7.93 -8.55
N LEU A 487 -12.16 -7.32 -7.41
CA LEU A 487 -11.14 -6.30 -7.16
C LEU A 487 -10.64 -6.45 -5.72
N ASN A 488 -9.72 -5.61 -5.26
CA ASN A 488 -9.27 -5.64 -3.86
C ASN A 488 -10.07 -4.64 -2.99
N ASN A 489 -10.15 -4.89 -1.68
CA ASN A 489 -10.92 -4.05 -0.73
C ASN A 489 -10.49 -2.57 -0.75
N PHE A 490 -9.20 -2.27 -0.93
CA PHE A 490 -8.71 -0.90 -1.10
C PHE A 490 -9.40 -0.21 -2.30
N MET A 491 -9.45 -0.85 -3.46
CA MET A 491 -10.15 -0.32 -4.64
C MET A 491 -11.65 -0.16 -4.39
N TYR A 492 -12.27 -1.10 -3.66
CA TYR A 492 -13.70 -1.06 -3.36
C TYR A 492 -14.07 0.15 -2.47
N GLY A 493 -13.27 0.37 -1.43
CA GLY A 493 -13.47 1.41 -0.42
C GLY A 493 -12.94 2.79 -0.80
N ASP A 494 -12.10 2.90 -1.83
CA ASP A 494 -11.51 4.18 -2.24
C ASP A 494 -12.58 5.19 -2.70
N PRO A 495 -12.78 6.30 -1.95
CA PRO A 495 -13.80 7.30 -2.28
C PRO A 495 -13.50 8.04 -3.60
N ASN A 496 -12.27 7.98 -4.11
CA ASN A 496 -11.91 8.59 -5.39
C ASN A 496 -12.44 7.79 -6.58
N ASN A 497 -12.46 6.46 -6.47
CA ASN A 497 -12.92 5.56 -7.53
C ASN A 497 -14.43 5.30 -7.47
N LYS A 498 -15.04 5.51 -6.30
CA LYS A 498 -16.51 5.41 -6.09
C LYS A 498 -17.09 4.06 -6.51
N ILE A 499 -16.31 2.98 -6.39
CA ILE A 499 -16.73 1.65 -6.82
C ILE A 499 -17.93 1.18 -6.00
N SER A 500 -17.93 1.47 -4.70
CA SER A 500 -19.04 1.21 -3.78
C SER A 500 -20.36 1.86 -4.20
N ASP A 501 -20.33 2.98 -4.93
CA ASP A 501 -21.55 3.68 -5.36
C ASP A 501 -22.34 2.90 -6.41
N TYR A 502 -21.69 1.98 -7.13
CA TYR A 502 -22.31 1.16 -8.16
C TYR A 502 -22.97 -0.12 -7.62
N PHE A 503 -22.75 -0.46 -6.35
CA PHE A 503 -23.24 -1.71 -5.78
C PHE A 503 -23.95 -1.50 -4.45
N THR A 504 -25.22 -1.90 -4.39
CA THR A 504 -26.08 -1.72 -3.20
C THR A 504 -26.25 -2.99 -2.36
N GLY A 505 -25.64 -4.10 -2.79
CA GLY A 505 -25.65 -5.36 -2.05
C GLY A 505 -24.55 -5.45 -1.00
N THR A 506 -24.46 -6.60 -0.34
CA THR A 506 -23.28 -6.96 0.47
C THR A 506 -22.25 -7.63 -0.44
N PRO A 507 -21.03 -7.11 -0.56
CA PRO A 507 -19.99 -7.73 -1.38
C PRO A 507 -19.65 -9.13 -0.87
N GLU A 508 -19.22 -10.00 -1.77
CA GLU A 508 -18.63 -11.29 -1.42
C GLU A 508 -17.13 -11.08 -1.17
N GLU A 509 -16.68 -11.36 0.04
CA GLU A 509 -15.28 -11.27 0.41
C GLU A 509 -14.57 -12.60 0.17
N GLY A 510 -13.31 -12.52 -0.27
CA GLY A 510 -12.42 -13.65 -0.50
C GLY A 510 -11.22 -13.63 0.44
N LYS A 511 -10.22 -14.44 0.07
CA LYS A 511 -8.92 -14.49 0.76
C LYS A 511 -8.07 -13.23 0.50
N VAL A 512 -6.94 -13.15 1.18
CA VAL A 512 -5.89 -12.15 0.92
C VAL A 512 -5.43 -12.24 -0.54
N ASP A 513 -5.19 -11.10 -1.17
CA ASP A 513 -4.84 -10.99 -2.58
C ASP A 513 -3.50 -11.68 -2.92
N LEU A 514 -2.51 -11.56 -2.03
CA LEU A 514 -1.25 -12.29 -2.09
C LEU A 514 -1.45 -13.82 -2.14
N ASP A 515 -2.34 -14.37 -1.33
CA ASP A 515 -2.64 -15.81 -1.32
C ASP A 515 -3.27 -16.26 -2.64
N ALA A 516 -4.15 -15.42 -3.21
CA ALA A 516 -4.76 -15.71 -4.51
C ALA A 516 -3.72 -15.72 -5.64
N THR A 517 -2.76 -14.78 -5.62
CA THR A 517 -1.63 -14.76 -6.55
C THR A 517 -0.72 -15.98 -6.35
N GLN A 518 -0.40 -16.32 -5.11
CA GLN A 518 0.41 -17.49 -4.77
C GLN A 518 -0.25 -18.79 -5.28
N ASP A 519 -1.54 -18.98 -5.03
CA ASP A 519 -2.29 -20.13 -5.51
C ASP A 519 -2.34 -20.21 -7.04
N PHE A 520 -2.45 -19.05 -7.70
CA PHE A 520 -2.41 -18.98 -9.15
C PHE A 520 -1.05 -19.43 -9.69
N ILE A 521 0.04 -18.90 -9.14
CA ILE A 521 1.42 -19.27 -9.48
C ILE A 521 1.68 -20.76 -9.24
N LYS A 522 1.24 -21.30 -8.10
CA LYS A 522 1.33 -22.74 -7.78
C LYS A 522 0.54 -23.64 -8.73
N SER A 523 -0.40 -23.08 -9.50
CA SER A 523 -1.20 -23.84 -10.45
C SER A 523 -0.52 -24.09 -11.81
N PHE A 524 0.67 -23.52 -12.03
CA PHE A 524 1.48 -23.78 -13.22
C PHE A 524 2.40 -24.99 -13.02
N ASP A 525 2.37 -25.93 -13.97
CA ASP A 525 3.23 -27.13 -13.96
C ASP A 525 4.63 -26.91 -14.60
N LYS A 526 4.86 -25.71 -15.13
CA LYS A 526 6.08 -25.28 -15.83
C LYS A 526 6.44 -23.85 -15.39
N PRO A 527 7.68 -23.40 -15.63
CA PRO A 527 8.02 -21.99 -15.46
C PRO A 527 6.98 -21.10 -16.16
N ILE A 528 6.52 -20.08 -15.44
CA ILE A 528 5.49 -19.15 -15.86
C ILE A 528 6.01 -18.36 -17.06
N ASP A 529 5.31 -18.46 -18.17
CA ASP A 529 5.58 -17.75 -19.41
C ASP A 529 4.40 -16.81 -19.66
N TYR A 530 4.50 -15.59 -19.12
CA TYR A 530 3.40 -14.64 -19.04
C TYR A 530 3.75 -13.35 -19.77
N HIS A 531 2.86 -12.92 -20.67
CA HIS A 531 3.11 -11.78 -21.54
C HIS A 531 1.94 -10.80 -21.49
N ALA A 532 2.19 -9.56 -21.89
CA ALA A 532 1.11 -8.63 -22.18
C ALA A 532 0.38 -9.09 -23.45
N GLU A 533 -0.96 -9.14 -23.40
CA GLU A 533 -1.80 -9.73 -24.47
C GLU A 533 -2.56 -8.64 -25.24
N SER A 534 -2.16 -7.37 -25.08
CA SER A 534 -2.90 -6.21 -25.61
C SER A 534 -4.34 -6.14 -25.08
N ARG A 535 -4.56 -6.54 -23.82
CA ARG A 535 -5.88 -6.43 -23.17
C ARG A 535 -6.37 -4.99 -23.11
N ILE A 536 -5.44 -4.04 -23.15
CA ILE A 536 -5.68 -2.60 -23.13
C ILE A 536 -5.00 -1.98 -24.34
N GLN A 537 -5.73 -1.20 -25.14
CA GLN A 537 -5.14 -0.50 -26.29
C GLN A 537 -5.53 0.97 -26.34
N GLU A 538 -4.54 1.85 -26.51
CA GLU A 538 -4.73 3.28 -26.74
C GLU A 538 -5.05 3.52 -28.23
N VAL A 539 -6.13 4.26 -28.50
CA VAL A 539 -6.59 4.62 -29.86
C VAL A 539 -6.79 6.12 -29.98
N SER A 540 -6.91 6.63 -31.21
CA SER A 540 -7.20 8.04 -31.45
C SER A 540 -7.80 8.30 -32.84
N LYS A 541 -8.44 9.46 -33.01
CA LYS A 541 -9.02 9.95 -34.28
C LYS A 541 -8.10 10.94 -35.02
N VAL A 542 -6.79 10.84 -34.83
CA VAL A 542 -5.80 11.73 -35.47
C VAL A 542 -5.92 11.71 -37.00
N PHE A 543 -6.13 10.53 -37.59
CA PHE A 543 -6.26 10.35 -39.03
C PHE A 543 -7.69 9.96 -39.40
N LYS A 544 -8.31 10.72 -40.31
CA LYS A 544 -9.72 10.53 -40.70
C LYS A 544 -9.96 9.23 -41.48
N ASP A 545 -8.92 8.67 -42.07
CA ASP A 545 -8.93 7.43 -42.86
C ASP A 545 -8.44 6.21 -42.06
N VAL A 546 -8.20 6.35 -40.76
CA VAL A 546 -7.91 5.25 -39.83
C VAL A 546 -8.99 5.24 -38.75
N ALA A 547 -10.11 4.57 -39.04
CA ALA A 547 -11.23 4.50 -38.11
C ALA A 547 -10.81 3.91 -36.75
N ILE A 548 -11.41 4.42 -35.67
CA ILE A 548 -10.98 4.15 -34.29
C ILE A 548 -11.12 2.67 -33.87
N ASP A 549 -12.05 1.97 -34.50
CA ASP A 549 -12.34 0.55 -34.28
C ASP A 549 -11.42 -0.38 -35.10
N LYS A 550 -10.70 0.15 -36.10
CA LYS A 550 -9.80 -0.64 -36.95
C LYS A 550 -8.62 -1.20 -36.16
N TRP A 551 -8.21 -2.42 -36.52
CA TRP A 551 -7.07 -3.12 -35.92
C TRP A 551 -5.77 -2.32 -36.02
N SER A 552 -5.60 -1.50 -37.07
CA SER A 552 -4.39 -0.71 -37.30
C SER A 552 -4.34 0.57 -36.46
N ASN A 553 -5.47 1.00 -35.86
CA ASN A 553 -5.56 2.28 -35.17
C ASN A 553 -4.60 2.40 -33.97
N PRO A 554 -4.48 1.41 -33.06
CA PRO A 554 -3.57 1.52 -31.93
C PRO A 554 -2.12 1.75 -32.35
N PHE A 555 -1.65 1.01 -33.35
CA PHE A 555 -0.28 1.12 -33.85
C PHE A 555 -0.03 2.44 -34.59
N VAL A 556 -0.97 2.90 -35.41
CA VAL A 556 -0.86 4.21 -36.08
C VAL A 556 -0.91 5.35 -35.07
N THR A 557 -1.74 5.22 -34.03
CA THR A 557 -1.85 6.17 -32.93
C THR A 557 -0.53 6.27 -32.18
N ASP A 558 0.04 5.13 -31.80
CA ASP A 558 1.34 5.03 -31.15
C ASP A 558 2.44 5.74 -31.95
N LEU A 559 2.62 5.38 -33.22
CA LEU A 559 3.64 6.01 -34.08
C LEU A 559 3.44 7.52 -34.27
N TYR A 560 2.20 8.01 -34.23
CA TYR A 560 1.93 9.44 -34.31
C TYR A 560 2.37 10.17 -33.03
N TYR A 561 2.00 9.65 -31.86
CA TYR A 561 2.35 10.25 -30.58
C TYR A 561 3.82 10.08 -30.20
N GLN A 562 4.50 9.05 -30.75
CA GLN A 562 5.96 8.92 -30.71
C GLN A 562 6.68 9.77 -31.78
N HIS A 563 5.95 10.58 -32.55
CA HIS A 563 6.49 11.46 -33.61
C HIS A 563 7.21 10.73 -34.76
N VAL A 564 6.97 9.44 -34.95
CA VAL A 564 7.54 8.63 -36.03
C VAL A 564 6.82 8.89 -37.36
N THR A 565 5.50 9.14 -37.33
CA THR A 565 4.70 9.42 -38.54
C THR A 565 3.84 10.68 -38.39
N LYS A 566 3.66 11.39 -39.51
CA LYS A 566 2.73 12.53 -39.66
C LYS A 566 1.63 12.28 -40.67
N GLY A 567 1.53 11.06 -41.20
CA GLY A 567 0.66 10.72 -42.32
C GLY A 567 1.21 11.13 -43.68
N THR A 568 0.41 10.94 -44.74
CA THR A 568 0.74 11.34 -46.12
C THR A 568 0.33 12.77 -46.42
N SER A 569 -0.66 13.30 -45.68
CA SER A 569 -1.07 14.69 -45.67
C SER A 569 -1.80 15.00 -44.36
N GLU A 570 -2.19 16.26 -44.14
CA GLU A 570 -2.87 16.68 -42.91
C GLU A 570 -4.12 15.82 -42.62
N GLY A 571 -4.08 15.09 -41.51
CA GLY A 571 -5.16 14.21 -41.06
C GLY A 571 -5.40 12.98 -41.96
N VAL A 572 -4.46 12.58 -42.82
CA VAL A 572 -4.55 11.38 -43.68
C VAL A 572 -3.33 10.48 -43.49
N PHE A 573 -3.54 9.20 -43.18
CA PHE A 573 -2.47 8.21 -43.05
C PHE A 573 -2.24 7.36 -44.31
N SER A 574 -3.29 7.09 -45.08
CA SER A 574 -3.35 6.19 -46.23
C SER A 574 -2.98 4.73 -45.89
N PRO A 575 -3.76 4.05 -45.04
CA PRO A 575 -3.38 2.74 -44.48
C PRO A 575 -3.19 1.64 -45.54
N ASP A 576 -3.99 1.64 -46.60
CA ASP A 576 -3.97 0.59 -47.64
C ASP A 576 -2.91 0.82 -48.73
N TRP A 577 -2.23 1.97 -48.72
CA TRP A 577 -1.17 2.22 -49.69
C TRP A 577 0.03 1.33 -49.41
N LYS A 578 0.67 0.85 -50.48
CA LYS A 578 1.95 0.14 -50.37
C LYS A 578 3.03 1.10 -49.87
N MET A 579 3.89 0.59 -49.01
CA MET A 579 4.99 1.35 -48.43
C MET A 579 6.25 1.15 -49.26
N THR A 580 6.97 2.24 -49.56
CA THR A 580 8.23 2.11 -50.29
C THR A 580 9.40 1.81 -49.35
N ARG A 581 10.46 1.22 -49.89
CA ARG A 581 11.71 0.96 -49.16
C ARG A 581 12.30 2.23 -48.53
N ALA A 582 12.26 3.35 -49.25
CA ALA A 582 12.75 4.63 -48.72
C ALA A 582 11.93 5.12 -47.53
N GLN A 583 10.60 5.02 -47.61
CA GLN A 583 9.72 5.44 -46.52
C GLN A 583 9.98 4.65 -45.24
N PHE A 584 10.17 3.33 -45.36
CA PHE A 584 10.44 2.49 -44.20
C PHE A 584 11.82 2.75 -43.59
N ALA A 585 12.87 2.84 -44.41
CA ALA A 585 14.22 3.16 -43.94
C ALA A 585 14.25 4.51 -43.20
N SER A 586 13.55 5.52 -43.73
CA SER A 586 13.38 6.81 -43.07
C SER A 586 12.68 6.70 -41.71
N MET A 587 11.70 5.81 -41.54
CA MET A 587 11.06 5.58 -40.24
C MET A 587 12.05 5.01 -39.23
N VAL A 588 12.82 3.98 -39.60
CA VAL A 588 13.84 3.36 -38.74
C VAL A 588 14.89 4.40 -38.29
N VAL A 589 15.41 5.17 -39.25
CA VAL A 589 16.44 6.19 -39.00
C VAL A 589 15.96 7.26 -38.03
N ARG A 590 14.72 7.73 -38.18
CA ARG A 590 14.15 8.74 -37.28
C ARG A 590 13.90 8.20 -35.89
N ALA A 591 13.39 6.97 -35.77
CA ALA A 591 13.14 6.35 -34.48
C ALA A 591 14.43 6.12 -33.68
N LEU A 592 15.54 5.87 -34.36
CA LEU A 592 16.85 5.63 -33.74
C LEU A 592 17.77 6.88 -33.73
N ASP A 593 17.27 8.05 -34.14
CA ASP A 593 18.04 9.31 -34.33
C ASP A 593 19.37 9.11 -35.08
N LEU A 594 19.38 8.23 -36.09
CA LEU A 594 20.57 7.90 -36.84
C LEU A 594 20.98 9.03 -37.77
N LYS A 595 22.29 9.22 -37.91
CA LYS A 595 22.91 10.24 -38.75
C LYS A 595 23.97 9.60 -39.62
N SER A 596 24.08 10.07 -40.86
CA SER A 596 25.18 9.68 -41.75
C SER A 596 26.30 10.72 -41.70
N THR A 597 27.53 10.22 -41.78
CA THR A 597 28.73 11.01 -42.02
C THR A 597 29.15 10.96 -43.49
N GLU A 598 28.78 9.90 -44.20
CA GLU A 598 29.08 9.71 -45.63
C GLU A 598 27.83 9.35 -46.45
N ALA A 599 27.90 9.59 -47.76
CA ALA A 599 26.83 9.20 -48.67
C ALA A 599 26.91 7.69 -48.96
N ALA A 600 25.77 6.99 -48.94
CA ALA A 600 25.71 5.59 -49.33
C ALA A 600 26.11 5.38 -50.80
N PRO A 601 26.65 4.20 -51.17
CA PRO A 601 27.14 3.90 -52.52
C PRO A 601 26.03 3.70 -53.57
N PHE A 602 24.77 4.05 -53.26
CA PHE A 602 23.62 3.81 -54.11
C PHE A 602 23.48 4.88 -55.21
N MET A 603 23.41 4.43 -56.46
CA MET A 603 23.37 5.31 -57.63
C MET A 603 21.93 5.70 -58.06
N ASP A 604 20.90 5.08 -57.48
CA ASP A 604 19.50 5.22 -57.88
C ASP A 604 18.64 6.04 -56.91
N MET A 605 19.25 7.00 -56.20
CA MET A 605 18.57 7.86 -55.21
C MET A 605 18.18 9.26 -55.73
N ASN A 606 18.44 9.57 -57.01
CA ASN A 606 18.20 10.91 -57.56
C ASN A 606 16.72 11.32 -57.58
N ASP A 607 15.80 10.35 -57.54
CA ASP A 607 14.35 10.57 -57.59
C ASP A 607 13.71 10.76 -56.20
N VAL A 608 14.51 10.77 -55.12
CA VAL A 608 14.06 11.11 -53.76
C VAL A 608 14.73 12.38 -53.25
N SER A 609 14.09 13.06 -52.29
CA SER A 609 14.57 14.34 -51.77
C SER A 609 15.94 14.19 -51.07
N PRO A 610 16.77 15.24 -51.01
CA PRO A 610 18.06 15.20 -50.32
C PRO A 610 17.97 14.74 -48.85
N ALA A 611 16.87 15.09 -48.16
CA ALA A 611 16.63 14.62 -46.80
C ALA A 611 16.48 13.09 -46.74
N VAL A 612 15.69 12.51 -47.65
CA VAL A 612 15.52 11.05 -47.74
C VAL A 612 16.81 10.36 -48.19
N GLN A 613 17.61 10.99 -49.07
CA GLN A 613 18.93 10.45 -49.44
C GLN A 613 19.88 10.36 -48.23
N ASN A 614 19.88 11.37 -47.36
CA ASN A 614 20.67 11.38 -46.14
C ASN A 614 20.18 10.32 -45.14
N GLU A 615 18.87 10.12 -45.02
CA GLU A 615 18.29 9.07 -44.17
C GLU A 615 18.64 7.67 -44.70
N ILE A 616 18.53 7.42 -46.01
CA ILE A 616 18.98 6.15 -46.61
C ILE A 616 20.48 5.94 -46.36
N SER A 617 21.28 7.01 -46.43
CA SER A 617 22.71 6.93 -46.13
C SER A 617 22.98 6.59 -44.67
N ALA A 618 22.21 7.15 -43.74
CA ALA A 618 22.30 6.83 -42.32
C ALA A 618 21.91 5.38 -42.04
N ALA A 619 20.85 4.88 -42.69
CA ALA A 619 20.45 3.48 -42.60
C ALA A 619 21.54 2.54 -43.11
N PHE A 620 22.23 2.88 -44.20
CA PHE A 620 23.35 2.10 -44.72
C PHE A 620 24.55 2.11 -43.78
N GLU A 621 24.98 3.30 -43.31
CA GLU A 621 26.12 3.45 -42.41
C GLU A 621 25.90 2.72 -41.07
N ALA A 622 24.66 2.71 -40.59
CA ALA A 622 24.26 1.98 -39.38
C ALA A 622 24.02 0.48 -39.60
N GLY A 623 24.18 -0.03 -40.83
CA GLY A 623 24.01 -1.45 -41.15
C GLY A 623 22.55 -1.92 -41.24
N ILE A 624 21.56 -1.03 -41.20
CA ILE A 624 20.13 -1.36 -41.32
C ILE A 624 19.80 -1.91 -42.71
N THR A 625 20.47 -1.41 -43.76
CA THR A 625 20.23 -1.84 -45.14
C THR A 625 21.52 -2.00 -45.93
N ASN A 626 21.56 -3.02 -46.80
CA ASN A 626 22.64 -3.25 -47.76
C ASN A 626 22.23 -2.88 -49.20
N GLY A 627 21.04 -2.29 -49.38
CA GLY A 627 20.43 -2.09 -50.70
C GLY A 627 19.88 -3.37 -51.32
N THR A 628 19.33 -3.27 -52.53
CA THR A 628 18.91 -4.42 -53.35
C THR A 628 20.08 -5.00 -54.15
N SER A 629 21.17 -4.24 -54.26
CA SER A 629 22.48 -4.67 -54.75
C SER A 629 23.55 -3.71 -54.22
N ALA A 630 24.83 -4.03 -54.44
CA ALA A 630 25.95 -3.21 -53.97
C ALA A 630 25.91 -1.73 -54.41
N SER A 631 25.21 -1.38 -55.48
CA SER A 631 25.10 0.00 -55.99
C SER A 631 23.66 0.50 -56.15
N ARG A 632 22.66 -0.24 -55.63
CA ARG A 632 21.25 0.14 -55.74
C ARG A 632 20.49 -0.04 -54.44
N PHE A 633 19.65 0.94 -54.11
CA PHE A 633 18.72 0.87 -52.99
C PHE A 633 17.27 0.57 -53.43
N SER A 634 16.88 0.97 -54.65
CA SER A 634 15.51 0.91 -55.15
C SER A 634 14.50 1.70 -54.28
N PRO A 635 14.66 3.03 -54.11
CA PRO A 635 13.91 3.82 -53.11
C PRO A 635 12.39 3.85 -53.29
N ASN A 636 11.93 3.78 -54.55
CA ASN A 636 10.52 3.85 -54.92
C ASN A 636 9.87 2.47 -55.11
N ALA A 637 10.64 1.39 -54.94
CA ALA A 637 10.07 0.05 -54.95
C ALA A 637 9.29 -0.19 -53.64
N ASP A 638 8.18 -0.91 -53.75
CA ASP A 638 7.46 -1.41 -52.58
C ASP A 638 8.38 -2.31 -51.76
N ILE A 639 8.35 -2.14 -50.44
CA ILE A 639 9.10 -3.02 -49.54
C ILE A 639 8.32 -4.32 -49.32
N THR A 640 9.02 -5.43 -49.43
CA THR A 640 8.46 -6.75 -49.12
C THR A 640 8.39 -6.97 -47.61
N ARG A 641 7.50 -7.86 -47.16
CA ARG A 641 7.36 -8.23 -45.75
C ARG A 641 8.68 -8.73 -45.14
N ALA A 642 9.42 -9.57 -45.87
CA ALA A 642 10.73 -10.06 -45.40
C ALA A 642 11.79 -8.95 -45.30
N GLU A 643 11.88 -8.04 -46.28
CA GLU A 643 12.82 -6.93 -46.23
C GLU A 643 12.53 -5.96 -45.07
N MET A 644 11.25 -5.71 -44.80
CA MET A 644 10.80 -4.88 -43.68
C MET A 644 11.28 -5.46 -42.34
N VAL A 645 11.07 -6.78 -42.14
CA VAL A 645 11.50 -7.48 -40.93
C VAL A 645 13.02 -7.47 -40.79
N THR A 646 13.76 -7.79 -41.83
CA THR A 646 15.24 -7.76 -41.80
C THR A 646 15.78 -6.38 -41.39
N MET A 647 15.19 -5.29 -41.89
CA MET A 647 15.60 -3.94 -41.47
C MET A 647 15.32 -3.70 -39.98
N LEU A 648 14.22 -4.22 -39.42
CA LEU A 648 13.90 -4.09 -38.00
C LEU A 648 14.74 -4.97 -37.09
N ILE A 649 15.07 -6.20 -37.50
CA ILE A 649 15.98 -7.05 -36.72
C ILE A 649 17.37 -6.41 -36.64
N ARG A 650 17.87 -5.85 -37.75
CA ARG A 650 19.13 -5.08 -37.71
C ARG A 650 19.02 -3.83 -36.83
N ALA A 651 17.87 -3.17 -36.83
CA ALA A 651 17.60 -2.03 -35.95
C ALA A 651 17.56 -2.45 -34.47
N TYR A 652 16.99 -3.62 -34.17
CA TYR A 652 16.97 -4.24 -32.85
C TYR A 652 18.40 -4.55 -32.39
N ASP A 653 19.19 -5.22 -33.23
CA ASP A 653 20.59 -5.54 -32.92
C ASP A 653 21.42 -4.29 -32.62
N LEU A 654 21.20 -3.22 -33.39
CA LEU A 654 21.87 -1.95 -33.17
C LEU A 654 21.45 -1.29 -31.84
N LYS A 655 20.16 -1.36 -31.49
CA LYS A 655 19.61 -0.71 -30.28
C LYS A 655 19.97 -1.47 -29.00
N TYR A 656 19.88 -2.80 -29.01
CA TYR A 656 20.02 -3.65 -27.81
C TYR A 656 21.38 -4.36 -27.73
N GLY A 657 22.20 -4.29 -28.78
CA GLY A 657 23.59 -4.75 -28.77
C GLY A 657 23.79 -6.27 -28.85
N LYS A 658 22.72 -7.08 -28.80
CA LYS A 658 22.72 -8.54 -29.03
C LYS A 658 21.36 -9.04 -29.52
N THR A 659 21.38 -9.81 -30.60
CA THR A 659 20.27 -10.68 -31.00
C THR A 659 20.20 -11.90 -30.06
N PRO A 660 19.02 -12.31 -29.57
CA PRO A 660 18.86 -13.57 -28.87
C PRO A 660 19.41 -14.75 -29.69
N ALA A 661 20.17 -15.64 -29.04
CA ALA A 661 20.75 -16.82 -29.67
C ALA A 661 19.72 -17.97 -29.82
N VAL A 662 18.49 -17.66 -30.21
CA VAL A 662 17.45 -18.67 -30.42
C VAL A 662 17.73 -19.36 -31.75
N MET A 663 17.76 -20.70 -31.74
CA MET A 663 17.74 -21.50 -32.96
C MET A 663 16.31 -21.40 -33.51
N SER A 664 16.11 -20.63 -34.58
CA SER A 664 14.83 -20.51 -35.27
C SER A 664 14.35 -21.88 -35.73
N GLU A 665 13.34 -22.46 -35.08
CA GLU A 665 12.50 -23.42 -35.79
C GLU A 665 11.73 -22.64 -36.87
N ASP A 666 11.49 -23.26 -38.02
CA ASP A 666 10.69 -22.61 -39.06
C ASP A 666 9.23 -22.57 -38.59
N HIS A 667 8.73 -21.38 -38.26
CA HIS A 667 7.33 -21.19 -37.87
C HIS A 667 6.39 -21.11 -39.08
N PHE A 668 6.93 -20.80 -40.26
CA PHE A 668 6.17 -20.60 -41.48
C PHE A 668 6.65 -21.51 -42.61
N ASN A 669 5.71 -22.11 -43.35
CA ASN A 669 6.02 -23.09 -44.39
C ASN A 669 6.50 -22.45 -45.71
N ASP A 670 6.27 -21.15 -45.89
CA ASP A 670 6.44 -20.41 -47.15
C ASP A 670 7.68 -19.51 -47.17
N LEU A 671 8.59 -19.64 -46.21
CA LEU A 671 9.88 -18.94 -46.22
C LEU A 671 10.87 -19.52 -47.24
N ASN A 672 10.56 -20.70 -47.80
CA ASN A 672 11.36 -21.33 -48.84
C ASN A 672 11.35 -20.46 -50.13
N GLY A 673 12.46 -19.79 -50.42
CA GLY A 673 12.61 -18.98 -51.64
C GLY A 673 13.13 -17.55 -51.41
N ILE A 674 13.20 -17.11 -50.16
CA ILE A 674 13.94 -15.90 -49.76
C ILE A 674 15.36 -16.24 -49.27
N PRO A 675 16.29 -15.27 -49.23
CA PRO A 675 17.63 -15.48 -48.67
C PRO A 675 17.60 -16.03 -47.24
N GLU A 676 18.56 -16.91 -46.90
CA GLU A 676 18.65 -17.58 -45.59
C GLU A 676 18.67 -16.59 -44.41
N GLU A 677 19.31 -15.42 -44.58
CA GLU A 677 19.31 -14.34 -43.59
C GLU A 677 17.88 -13.86 -43.28
N GLN A 678 17.08 -13.59 -44.33
CA GLN A 678 15.71 -13.12 -44.17
C GLN A 678 14.81 -14.17 -43.53
N MET A 679 15.05 -15.46 -43.80
CA MET A 679 14.31 -16.55 -43.12
C MET A 679 14.55 -16.51 -41.61
N LYS A 680 15.81 -16.36 -41.20
CA LYS A 680 16.18 -16.27 -39.78
C LYS A 680 15.60 -15.02 -39.12
N ASP A 681 15.66 -13.88 -39.80
CA ASP A 681 15.09 -12.63 -39.29
C ASP A 681 13.57 -12.72 -39.10
N VAL A 682 12.85 -13.37 -40.02
CA VAL A 682 11.39 -13.56 -39.92
C VAL A 682 11.03 -14.43 -38.73
N ASN A 683 11.71 -15.58 -38.56
CA ASN A 683 11.45 -16.46 -37.41
C ASN A 683 11.81 -15.76 -36.09
N LEU A 684 12.93 -15.03 -36.03
CA LEU A 684 13.29 -14.27 -34.83
C LEU A 684 12.28 -13.16 -34.52
N ALA A 685 11.81 -12.42 -35.52
CA ALA A 685 10.81 -11.38 -35.30
C ALA A 685 9.48 -11.95 -34.80
N TYR A 686 9.14 -13.19 -35.18
CA TYR A 686 7.99 -13.90 -34.65
C TYR A 686 8.19 -14.25 -33.17
N GLU A 687 9.35 -14.80 -32.81
CA GLU A 687 9.71 -15.11 -31.41
C GLU A 687 9.77 -13.87 -30.51
N LEU A 688 10.17 -12.72 -31.07
CA LEU A 688 10.13 -11.41 -30.39
C LEU A 688 8.72 -10.79 -30.34
N GLY A 689 7.69 -11.45 -30.89
CA GLY A 689 6.33 -10.91 -30.97
C GLY A 689 6.19 -9.64 -31.82
N MET A 690 7.16 -9.34 -32.69
CA MET A 690 7.11 -8.18 -33.58
C MET A 690 6.19 -8.41 -34.78
N VAL A 691 6.09 -9.65 -35.25
CA VAL A 691 5.30 -10.03 -36.42
C VAL A 691 4.44 -11.26 -36.16
N ASP A 692 3.31 -11.29 -36.87
CA ASP A 692 2.50 -12.49 -37.05
C ASP A 692 2.50 -12.90 -38.53
N GLY A 693 2.15 -14.16 -38.78
CA GLY A 693 1.79 -14.63 -40.12
C GLY A 693 0.48 -14.02 -40.61
N VAL A 694 0.23 -14.12 -41.92
CA VAL A 694 -1.12 -13.90 -42.47
C VAL A 694 -2.07 -15.05 -42.10
N SER A 695 -1.49 -16.19 -41.71
CA SER A 695 -2.13 -17.29 -40.98
C SER A 695 -1.09 -18.00 -40.12
N ASP A 696 -1.52 -18.96 -39.29
CA ASP A 696 -0.65 -19.72 -38.38
C ASP A 696 0.56 -20.40 -39.04
N GLN A 697 0.54 -20.64 -40.36
CA GLN A 697 1.63 -21.32 -41.08
C GLN A 697 2.13 -20.57 -42.32
N THR A 698 1.74 -19.31 -42.51
CA THR A 698 2.06 -18.56 -43.74
C THR A 698 2.41 -17.11 -43.42
N PHE A 699 3.56 -16.65 -43.93
CA PHE A 699 4.04 -15.29 -43.72
C PHE A 699 3.93 -14.38 -44.95
N GLU A 700 3.88 -14.92 -46.16
CA GLU A 700 3.92 -14.20 -47.46
C GLU A 700 5.16 -13.28 -47.60
N PRO A 701 6.40 -13.82 -47.53
CA PRO A 701 7.61 -13.02 -47.39
C PRO A 701 7.90 -12.06 -48.56
N THR A 702 7.45 -12.39 -49.77
CA THR A 702 7.69 -11.61 -50.99
C THR A 702 6.62 -10.57 -51.28
N ASP A 703 5.52 -10.57 -50.55
CA ASP A 703 4.41 -9.67 -50.78
C ASP A 703 4.71 -8.26 -50.23
N SER A 704 4.22 -7.25 -50.94
CA SER A 704 4.42 -5.85 -50.53
C SER A 704 3.59 -5.51 -49.29
N SER A 705 4.21 -4.91 -48.28
CA SER A 705 3.51 -4.44 -47.08
C SER A 705 2.73 -3.15 -47.34
N THR A 706 1.53 -3.07 -46.77
CA THR A 706 0.77 -1.83 -46.63
C THR A 706 1.35 -0.96 -45.52
N ARG A 707 1.01 0.34 -45.53
CA ARG A 707 1.39 1.28 -44.46
C ARG A 707 0.79 0.89 -43.11
N ALA A 708 -0.39 0.26 -43.08
CA ALA A 708 -1.00 -0.23 -41.85
C ALA A 708 -0.23 -1.41 -41.23
N GLU A 709 0.15 -2.40 -42.05
CA GLU A 709 0.96 -3.54 -41.60
C GLU A 709 2.33 -3.06 -41.10
N ALA A 710 2.95 -2.16 -41.86
CA ALA A 710 4.20 -1.53 -41.47
C ALA A 710 4.11 -0.80 -40.13
N ALA A 711 3.02 -0.07 -39.89
CA ALA A 711 2.82 0.64 -38.65
C ALA A 711 2.75 -0.32 -37.47
N LYS A 712 2.04 -1.45 -37.61
CA LYS A 712 1.99 -2.49 -36.58
C LYS A 712 3.38 -3.03 -36.26
N VAL A 713 4.09 -3.55 -37.26
CA VAL A 713 5.40 -4.19 -37.01
C VAL A 713 6.40 -3.20 -36.43
N PHE A 714 6.43 -1.96 -36.94
CA PHE A 714 7.31 -0.93 -36.43
C PHE A 714 6.95 -0.52 -34.99
N SER A 715 5.66 -0.37 -34.69
CA SER A 715 5.19 -0.04 -33.35
C SER A 715 5.56 -1.15 -32.36
N MET A 716 5.35 -2.42 -32.70
CA MET A 716 5.77 -3.56 -31.86
C MET A 716 7.30 -3.58 -31.62
N PHE A 717 8.11 -3.21 -32.61
CA PHE A 717 9.55 -3.05 -32.44
C PHE A 717 9.92 -1.97 -31.40
N LEU A 718 9.21 -0.84 -31.38
CA LEU A 718 9.49 0.24 -30.42
C LEU A 718 9.20 -0.16 -28.97
N HIS A 719 8.27 -1.10 -28.77
CA HIS A 719 7.83 -1.60 -27.47
C HIS A 719 8.59 -2.84 -26.98
N GLN A 720 9.62 -3.28 -27.70
CA GLN A 720 10.52 -4.33 -27.21
C GLN A 720 11.34 -3.83 -26.02
N LYS A 721 11.50 -4.66 -24.99
CA LYS A 721 12.23 -4.35 -23.77
C LYS A 721 13.57 -5.08 -23.72
#